data_AF-A0A8J7RWV2-F1
#
_entry.id   AF-A0A8J7RWV2-F1
#
_cell.length_a   1.000
_cell.length_b   1.000
_cell.length_c   1.000
_cell.angle_alpha   90.00
_cell.angle_beta   90.00
_cell.angle_gamma   90.00
#
_symmetry.space_group_name_H-M   'P 1'
#
loop_
_entity.id
_entity.type
_entity.pdbx_description
1 polymer ?
#
loop_
_entity_poly.entity_id
_entity_poly.type
_entity_poly.pdbx_seq_one_letter_code
_entity_poly.pdbx_strand_id
1 'polypeptide(L)'
;MSVRFDFDSLPKQRIPRFVLSPRRILADVLSRGWVESAIPFLALLCVIIGVLATTQGYFDAANLRNLAQYSGDGGLVVLALLIVVAVGGIDLSVGSNFAMSAFVALYCFHILGLPVPMVLAASLLAGAAVGVVNGTLAGLIGCGALLTTLATMIATRGLFTLASQAKLVEISTSARIDAVWDWIGFERFLTMPVGFWVLLTVAICVFFMFRQSRFGWHVLAVGGNRKAARHGGIQVKLTILLAYILGGTIVGLAGFMFAARQNSIGADTGIGMEFFVLTALVVGLGGFVPGRGAVVPVLIGFATIYILNNAMINAGFRGDFVQLAMGAIIILILAIDVKFRKHRHRLLASTYLDPARFSLDPVRGVEGFMPDEIEAKLRSAEILAAGKIDGPEDVILDAEDRLYCGTRDGRILRFDPPDYSEVAVHARIGGRPLGLAFDREGRLVTCVAGMGLLRVGPDGAVELLADQTDRGLLSVQDDSTIRMADDLDIAPDGTIYFTDATKRYDMENWGLDLLEGRPNGRLLGFDSRTGRTRTVRDHLVFPNGVCVTHDGKYLLVASTWACSILIFDLADMSAPPRVLVSGLPGYPDNINRASDGGYWIALAGMRNPVMDRAMRHPGLRRRMARRVPPTNWLFGNLNIGGVLKIDAAGRIVDALWDAPDGPLYMITSMREHRGALYLGGVTNDKIGRYALTGADPGWTGTDSYWGREG
;
A
#
# COMPACT_ATOMS: atom_id res chain seq x y z
N MET A 1 -44.71 -25.87 6.16
CA MET A 1 -44.37 -26.53 4.88
C MET A 1 -42.98 -26.04 4.51
N SER A 2 -41.95 -26.90 4.44
CA SER A 2 -40.59 -26.43 4.14
C SER A 2 -40.53 -25.92 2.69
N VAL A 3 -40.47 -24.61 2.51
CA VAL A 3 -40.29 -24.01 1.18
C VAL A 3 -38.87 -24.36 0.72
N ARG A 4 -38.73 -25.13 -0.37
CA ARG A 4 -37.44 -25.59 -0.88
C ARG A 4 -37.03 -24.75 -2.09
N PHE A 5 -35.78 -24.32 -2.12
CA PHE A 5 -35.17 -23.73 -3.30
C PHE A 5 -34.95 -24.82 -4.36
N ASP A 6 -35.37 -24.54 -5.60
CA ASP A 6 -34.97 -25.34 -6.75
C ASP A 6 -33.62 -24.84 -7.27
N PHE A 7 -32.56 -25.10 -6.49
CA PHE A 7 -31.22 -24.57 -6.76
C PHE A 7 -30.72 -24.95 -8.16
N ASP A 8 -31.01 -26.16 -8.62
CA ASP A 8 -30.45 -26.66 -9.87
C ASP A 8 -31.03 -26.03 -11.13
N SER A 9 -32.25 -25.48 -11.08
CA SER A 9 -32.86 -24.74 -12.19
C SER A 9 -32.40 -23.28 -12.29
N LEU A 10 -31.81 -22.73 -11.22
CA LEU A 10 -31.38 -21.33 -11.20
C LEU A 10 -30.18 -21.07 -12.15
N PRO A 11 -30.16 -19.94 -12.86
CA PRO A 11 -29.09 -19.60 -13.78
C PRO A 11 -27.75 -19.40 -13.04
N LYS A 12 -26.67 -19.96 -13.59
CA LYS A 12 -25.32 -19.80 -13.02
C LYS A 12 -24.81 -18.38 -13.22
N GLN A 13 -24.28 -17.77 -12.16
CA GLN A 13 -23.61 -16.49 -12.24
C GLN A 13 -22.21 -16.67 -12.83
N ARG A 14 -21.90 -15.88 -13.88
CA ARG A 14 -20.55 -15.88 -14.46
C ARG A 14 -19.62 -14.99 -13.62
N ILE A 15 -18.74 -15.61 -12.84
CA ILE A 15 -17.68 -14.92 -12.10
C ILE A 15 -16.39 -14.98 -12.92
N PRO A 16 -15.75 -13.82 -13.21
CA PRO A 16 -14.48 -13.82 -13.92
C PRO A 16 -13.40 -14.45 -13.03
N ARG A 17 -12.57 -15.34 -13.59
CA ARG A 17 -11.42 -15.92 -12.87
C ARG A 17 -10.29 -14.90 -12.67
N PHE A 18 -10.17 -13.94 -13.58
CA PHE A 18 -9.15 -12.88 -13.52
C PHE A 18 -9.75 -11.57 -14.00
N VAL A 19 -9.48 -10.49 -13.26
CA VAL A 19 -9.84 -9.13 -13.66
C VAL A 19 -8.56 -8.40 -14.06
N LEU A 20 -8.13 -8.59 -15.30
CA LEU A 20 -6.96 -7.87 -15.84
C LEU A 20 -7.35 -6.45 -16.25
N SER A 21 -6.77 -5.46 -15.57
CA SER A 21 -6.80 -4.06 -16.03
C SER A 21 -5.37 -3.54 -16.09
N PRO A 22 -4.81 -3.32 -17.29
CA PRO A 22 -3.47 -2.74 -17.43
C PRO A 22 -3.34 -1.38 -16.74
N ARG A 23 -4.43 -0.59 -16.69
CA ARG A 23 -4.45 0.70 -16.01
C ARG A 23 -4.44 0.56 -14.49
N ARG A 24 -5.17 -0.41 -13.95
CA ARG A 24 -5.14 -0.75 -12.54
C ARG A 24 -3.76 -1.26 -12.13
N ILE A 25 -3.22 -2.25 -12.86
CA ILE A 25 -1.88 -2.78 -12.60
C ILE A 25 -0.85 -1.66 -12.64
N LEU A 26 -0.94 -0.76 -13.63
CA LEU A 26 -0.05 0.41 -13.70
C LEU A 26 -0.24 1.34 -12.50
N ALA A 27 -1.47 1.63 -12.08
CA ALA A 27 -1.73 2.44 -10.88
C ALA A 27 -1.14 1.79 -9.62
N ASP A 28 -1.40 0.50 -9.44
CA ASP A 28 -0.95 -0.29 -8.29
C ASP A 28 0.58 -0.33 -8.26
N VAL A 29 1.24 -0.55 -9.40
CA VAL A 29 2.70 -0.46 -9.53
C VAL A 29 3.17 0.95 -9.18
N LEU A 30 2.68 1.99 -9.86
CA LEU A 30 3.10 3.39 -9.65
C LEU A 30 2.90 3.88 -8.20
N SER A 31 1.96 3.29 -7.47
CA SER A 31 1.69 3.60 -6.06
C SER A 31 2.79 3.09 -5.13
N ARG A 32 3.57 2.09 -5.54
CA ARG A 32 4.64 1.50 -4.72
C ARG A 32 5.87 2.41 -4.68
N GLY A 33 6.46 2.55 -3.50
CA GLY A 33 7.67 3.36 -3.29
C GLY A 33 8.90 2.85 -4.06
N TRP A 34 8.98 1.55 -4.37
CA TRP A 34 10.10 0.99 -5.14
C TRP A 34 10.10 1.40 -6.61
N VAL A 35 8.98 1.86 -7.18
CA VAL A 35 8.93 2.35 -8.58
C VAL A 35 9.86 3.52 -8.82
N GLU A 36 10.22 4.26 -7.78
CA GLU A 36 11.21 5.31 -7.90
C GLU A 36 12.61 4.78 -8.25
N SER A 37 12.85 3.48 -8.08
CA SER A 37 14.07 2.78 -8.50
C SER A 37 13.96 2.18 -9.90
N ALA A 38 12.78 2.24 -10.54
CA ALA A 38 12.54 1.63 -11.84
C ALA A 38 13.34 2.33 -12.95
N ILE A 39 13.49 3.65 -12.89
CA ILE A 39 14.27 4.40 -13.89
C ILE A 39 15.76 3.98 -13.86
N PRO A 40 16.46 4.00 -12.71
CA PRO A 40 17.84 3.50 -12.63
C PRO A 40 17.97 2.06 -13.08
N PHE A 41 17.03 1.18 -12.70
CA PHE A 41 17.06 -0.22 -13.08
C PHE A 41 16.89 -0.42 -14.59
N LEU A 42 15.95 0.29 -15.22
CA LEU A 42 15.77 0.27 -16.67
C LEU A 42 16.98 0.84 -17.40
N ALA A 43 17.61 1.89 -16.87
CA ALA A 43 18.84 2.44 -17.43
C ALA A 43 19.98 1.40 -17.42
N LEU A 44 20.17 0.70 -16.28
CA LEU A 44 21.14 -0.40 -16.18
C LEU A 44 20.83 -1.51 -17.19
N LEU A 45 19.56 -1.92 -17.30
CA LEU A 45 19.14 -2.96 -18.24
C LEU A 45 19.44 -2.56 -19.69
N CYS A 46 19.14 -1.32 -20.08
CA CYS A 46 19.46 -0.80 -21.40
C CYS A 46 20.97 -0.82 -21.68
N VAL A 47 21.81 -0.45 -20.70
CA VAL A 47 23.27 -0.52 -20.83
C VAL A 47 23.74 -1.97 -20.98
N ILE A 48 23.24 -2.90 -20.16
CA ILE A 48 23.59 -4.32 -20.25
C ILE A 48 23.22 -4.88 -21.64
N ILE A 49 22.00 -4.61 -22.12
CA ILE A 49 21.54 -5.07 -23.43
C ILE A 49 22.40 -4.45 -24.55
N GLY A 50 22.71 -3.16 -24.47
CA GLY A 50 23.56 -2.48 -25.45
C GLY A 50 24.98 -3.05 -25.50
N VAL A 51 25.58 -3.32 -24.34
CA VAL A 51 26.92 -3.92 -24.24
C VAL A 51 26.91 -5.36 -24.77
N LEU A 52 25.92 -6.17 -24.40
CA LEU A 52 25.75 -7.52 -24.94
C LEU A 52 25.60 -7.52 -26.48
N ALA A 53 24.90 -6.53 -27.03
CA ALA A 53 24.69 -6.42 -28.48
C ALA A 53 25.95 -5.96 -29.24
N THR A 54 26.88 -5.26 -28.58
CA THR A 54 28.04 -4.64 -29.23
C THR A 54 29.36 -5.35 -28.94
N THR A 55 29.47 -6.03 -27.80
CA THR A 55 30.72 -6.62 -27.31
C THR A 55 30.49 -8.06 -26.85
N GLN A 56 30.90 -9.02 -27.68
CA GLN A 56 30.81 -10.44 -27.34
C GLN A 56 31.73 -10.79 -26.16
N GLY A 57 31.26 -11.66 -25.26
CA GLY A 57 32.05 -12.10 -24.09
C GLY A 57 32.31 -11.03 -23.03
N TYR A 58 31.75 -9.83 -23.13
CA TYR A 58 32.01 -8.76 -22.16
C TYR A 58 31.65 -9.15 -20.72
N PHE A 59 30.60 -9.94 -20.53
CA PHE A 59 30.16 -10.38 -19.20
C PHE A 59 30.71 -11.77 -18.81
N ASP A 60 31.83 -12.19 -19.39
CA ASP A 60 32.52 -13.40 -18.96
C ASP A 60 33.05 -13.27 -17.53
N ALA A 61 33.18 -14.40 -16.83
CA ALA A 61 33.55 -14.43 -15.42
C ALA A 61 34.88 -13.71 -15.12
N ALA A 62 35.82 -13.69 -16.08
CA ALA A 62 37.08 -12.97 -15.93
C ALA A 62 36.87 -11.45 -15.92
N ASN A 63 36.08 -10.92 -16.86
CA ASN A 63 35.83 -9.49 -16.93
C ASN A 63 34.93 -9.01 -15.79
N LEU A 64 33.95 -9.82 -15.37
CA LEU A 64 33.14 -9.55 -14.18
C LEU A 64 33.99 -9.43 -12.91
N ARG A 65 35.01 -10.28 -12.75
CA ARG A 65 35.97 -10.18 -11.64
C ARG A 65 36.83 -8.93 -11.73
N ASN A 66 37.28 -8.56 -12.92
CA ASN A 66 38.03 -7.32 -13.13
C ASN A 66 37.17 -6.08 -12.80
N LEU A 67 35.93 -6.02 -13.30
CA LEU A 67 34.96 -4.98 -12.96
C LEU A 67 34.75 -4.91 -11.44
N ALA A 68 34.59 -6.06 -10.78
CA ALA A 68 34.43 -6.12 -9.32
C ALA A 68 35.64 -5.55 -8.57
N GLN A 69 36.86 -5.75 -9.08
CA GLN A 69 38.10 -5.30 -8.44
C GLN A 69 38.20 -3.77 -8.36
N TYR A 70 37.79 -3.07 -9.40
CA TYR A 70 37.80 -1.60 -9.45
C TYR A 70 36.51 -0.97 -8.93
N SER A 71 35.42 -1.74 -8.84
CA SER A 71 34.14 -1.25 -8.32
C SER A 71 34.19 -0.87 -6.84
N GLY A 72 35.09 -1.49 -6.06
CA GLY A 72 35.21 -1.27 -4.61
C GLY A 72 35.48 0.20 -4.26
N ASP A 73 36.53 0.78 -4.86
CA ASP A 73 36.98 2.14 -4.59
C ASP A 73 35.89 3.16 -4.96
N GLY A 74 35.40 3.10 -6.20
CA GLY A 74 34.38 4.03 -6.70
C GLY A 74 33.02 3.87 -6.00
N GLY A 75 32.62 2.63 -5.71
CA GLY A 75 31.35 2.34 -5.03
C GLY A 75 31.33 2.89 -3.60
N LEU A 76 32.46 2.80 -2.88
CA LEU A 76 32.59 3.37 -1.53
C LEU A 76 32.45 4.90 -1.58
N VAL A 77 33.10 5.58 -2.54
CA VAL A 77 32.98 7.04 -2.70
C VAL A 77 31.55 7.46 -3.06
N VAL A 78 30.84 6.66 -3.87
CA VAL A 78 29.41 6.90 -4.15
C VAL A 78 28.55 6.78 -2.89
N LEU A 79 28.80 5.78 -2.04
CA LEU A 79 28.07 5.63 -0.77
C LEU A 79 28.37 6.78 0.19
N ALA A 80 29.62 7.24 0.25
CA ALA A 80 29.99 8.42 1.02
C ALA A 80 29.22 9.66 0.56
N LEU A 81 29.17 9.90 -0.76
CA LEU A 81 28.45 11.04 -1.32
C LEU A 81 26.94 10.95 -1.12
N LEU A 82 26.37 9.74 -1.17
CA LEU A 82 24.95 9.50 -0.84
C LEU A 82 24.61 9.99 0.57
N ILE A 83 25.47 9.74 1.56
CA ILE A 83 25.23 10.19 2.95
C ILE A 83 25.19 11.72 3.01
N VAL A 84 26.12 12.39 2.34
CA VAL A 84 26.18 13.86 2.29
C VAL A 84 24.98 14.46 1.55
N VAL A 85 24.59 13.88 0.42
CA VAL A 85 23.40 14.35 -0.33
C VAL A 85 22.12 14.08 0.43
N ALA A 86 22.02 12.96 1.16
CA ALA A 86 20.87 12.63 1.98
C ALA A 86 20.61 13.68 3.08
N VAL A 87 21.66 14.27 3.69
CA VAL A 87 21.49 15.37 4.67
C VAL A 87 21.24 16.74 4.01
N GLY A 88 21.25 16.82 2.68
CA GLY A 88 21.07 18.04 1.89
C GLY A 88 22.34 18.85 1.70
N GLY A 89 23.51 18.20 1.73
CA GLY A 89 24.80 18.76 1.33
C GLY A 89 25.20 18.33 -0.08
N ILE A 90 26.33 18.85 -0.55
CA ILE A 90 27.07 18.38 -1.74
C ILE A 90 28.55 18.38 -1.35
N ASP A 91 29.30 17.37 -1.76
CA ASP A 91 30.76 17.33 -1.54
C ASP A 91 31.50 17.15 -2.87
N LEU A 92 32.08 18.25 -3.37
CA LEU A 92 32.96 18.23 -4.54
C LEU A 92 34.40 17.81 -4.18
N SER A 93 34.78 17.88 -2.91
CA SER A 93 36.15 17.56 -2.47
C SER A 93 36.45 16.07 -2.42
N VAL A 94 35.47 15.20 -2.67
CA VAL A 94 35.59 13.74 -2.57
C VAL A 94 36.76 13.17 -3.37
N GLY A 95 37.02 13.67 -4.59
CA GLY A 95 38.15 13.21 -5.41
C GLY A 95 39.52 13.61 -4.83
N SER A 96 39.64 14.84 -4.33
CA SER A 96 40.86 15.31 -3.64
C SER A 96 41.07 14.62 -2.30
N ASN A 97 40.00 14.36 -1.56
CA ASN A 97 40.03 13.65 -0.28
C ASN A 97 40.45 12.19 -0.47
N PHE A 98 39.92 11.53 -1.50
CA PHE A 98 40.33 10.19 -1.90
C PHE A 98 41.82 10.12 -2.22
N ALA A 99 42.32 11.05 -3.05
CA ALA A 99 43.72 11.12 -3.42
C ALA A 99 44.64 11.36 -2.21
N MET A 100 44.26 12.28 -1.33
CA MET A 100 44.99 12.55 -0.08
C MET A 100 45.01 11.33 0.83
N SER A 101 43.88 10.66 1.01
CA SER A 101 43.78 9.48 1.88
C SER A 101 44.59 8.29 1.36
N ALA A 102 44.62 8.11 0.03
CA ALA A 102 45.47 7.12 -0.63
C ALA A 102 46.96 7.46 -0.48
N PHE A 103 47.34 8.74 -0.63
CA PHE A 103 48.72 9.19 -0.39
C PHE A 103 49.15 8.95 1.05
N VAL A 104 48.32 9.32 2.04
CA VAL A 104 48.62 9.09 3.46
C VAL A 104 48.81 7.60 3.74
N ALA A 105 47.98 6.73 3.16
CA ALA A 105 48.14 5.28 3.29
C ALA A 105 49.50 4.81 2.73
N LEU A 106 49.84 5.19 1.50
CA LEU A 106 51.11 4.82 0.87
C LEU A 106 52.32 5.41 1.60
N TYR A 107 52.24 6.64 2.09
CA TYR A 107 53.30 7.28 2.86
C TYR A 107 53.54 6.54 4.19
N CYS A 108 52.46 6.23 4.93
CA CYS A 108 52.57 5.48 6.18
C CYS A 108 53.11 4.06 5.98
N PHE A 109 52.73 3.42 4.88
CA PHE A 109 53.20 2.07 4.55
C PHE A 109 54.63 2.09 4.03
N HIS A 110 54.94 2.81 2.96
CA HIS A 110 56.26 2.72 2.32
C HIS A 110 57.35 3.55 3.01
N ILE A 111 57.01 4.72 3.55
CA ILE A 111 58.02 5.64 4.12
C ILE A 111 58.17 5.46 5.62
N LEU A 112 57.05 5.42 6.36
CA LEU A 112 57.10 5.29 7.83
C LEU A 112 57.20 3.84 8.32
N GLY A 113 57.02 2.85 7.44
CA GLY A 113 57.16 1.44 7.81
C GLY A 113 56.06 0.93 8.75
N LEU A 114 54.92 1.63 8.87
CA LEU A 114 53.88 1.29 9.85
C LEU A 114 53.15 -0.02 9.50
N PRO A 115 52.62 -0.76 10.50
CA PRO A 115 51.81 -1.95 10.26
C PRO A 115 50.45 -1.60 9.65
N VAL A 116 49.88 -2.52 8.86
CA VAL A 116 48.66 -2.29 8.06
C VAL A 116 47.47 -1.73 8.86
N PRO A 117 47.16 -2.17 10.10
CA PRO A 117 46.07 -1.58 10.88
C PRO A 117 46.27 -0.08 11.20
N MET A 118 47.51 0.35 11.44
CA MET A 118 47.83 1.76 11.66
C MET A 118 47.73 2.57 10.37
N VAL A 119 48.12 1.98 9.24
CA VAL A 119 47.96 2.59 7.91
C VAL A 119 46.47 2.81 7.58
N LEU A 120 45.63 1.81 7.84
CA LEU A 120 44.18 1.93 7.70
C LEU A 120 43.65 3.07 8.57
N ALA A 121 44.00 3.09 9.87
CA ALA A 121 43.57 4.16 10.78
C ALA A 121 44.01 5.55 10.30
N ALA A 122 45.26 5.70 9.84
CA ALA A 122 45.77 6.97 9.32
C ALA A 122 45.01 7.44 8.07
N SER A 123 44.67 6.52 7.15
CA SER A 123 43.90 6.83 5.95
C SER A 123 42.46 7.23 6.27
N LEU A 124 41.80 6.51 7.19
CA LEU A 124 40.46 6.85 7.69
C LEU A 124 40.44 8.22 8.37
N LEU A 125 41.45 8.51 9.19
CA LEU A 125 41.59 9.80 9.89
C LEU A 125 41.85 10.95 8.91
N ALA A 126 42.66 10.76 7.86
CA ALA A 126 42.85 11.75 6.81
C ALA A 126 41.53 12.07 6.10
N GLY A 127 40.78 11.02 5.73
CA GLY A 127 39.46 11.15 5.14
C GLY A 127 38.46 11.88 6.05
N ALA A 128 38.42 11.49 7.32
CA ALA A 128 37.57 12.10 8.35
C ALA A 128 37.95 13.56 8.61
N ALA A 129 39.23 13.93 8.59
CA ALA A 129 39.69 15.30 8.82
C ALA A 129 39.13 16.27 7.78
N VAL A 130 39.14 15.90 6.50
CA VAL A 130 38.49 16.69 5.44
C VAL A 130 36.97 16.77 5.69
N GLY A 131 36.36 15.66 6.12
CA GLY A 131 34.95 15.62 6.54
C GLY A 131 34.62 16.54 7.72
N VAL A 132 35.51 16.66 8.71
CA VAL A 132 35.37 17.59 9.84
C VAL A 132 35.39 19.04 9.35
N VAL A 133 36.34 19.38 8.47
CA VAL A 133 36.45 20.74 7.91
C VAL A 133 35.18 21.08 7.12
N ASN A 134 34.77 20.22 6.19
CA ASN A 134 33.57 20.42 5.38
C ASN A 134 32.29 20.48 6.25
N GLY A 135 32.13 19.55 7.18
CA GLY A 135 30.97 19.47 8.06
C GLY A 135 30.89 20.64 9.05
N THR A 136 32.03 21.18 9.49
CA THR A 136 32.07 22.37 10.36
C THR A 136 31.66 23.61 9.59
N LEU A 137 32.24 23.82 8.41
CA LEU A 137 31.90 24.97 7.55
C LEU A 137 30.45 24.91 7.07
N ALA A 138 29.99 23.77 6.56
CA ALA A 138 28.63 23.61 6.04
C ALA A 138 27.55 23.47 7.14
N GLY A 139 27.86 22.79 8.24
CA GLY A 139 26.89 22.45 9.28
C GLY A 139 26.88 23.39 10.48
N LEU A 140 28.04 23.75 11.03
CA LEU A 140 28.13 24.58 12.24
C LEU A 140 28.10 26.07 11.92
N ILE A 141 28.96 26.49 10.99
CA ILE A 141 29.13 27.88 10.54
C ILE A 141 28.00 28.27 9.57
N GLY A 142 27.55 27.32 8.74
CA GLY A 142 26.44 27.53 7.80
C GLY A 142 26.86 28.14 6.47
N CYS A 143 28.11 27.97 6.07
CA CYS A 143 28.58 28.29 4.72
C CYS A 143 27.82 27.44 3.69
N GLY A 144 27.68 27.96 2.45
CA GLY A 144 27.12 27.17 1.36
C GLY A 144 27.94 25.90 1.12
N ALA A 145 27.29 24.73 1.09
CA ALA A 145 27.96 23.42 0.97
C ALA A 145 28.81 23.31 -0.30
N LEU A 146 28.33 23.85 -1.43
CA LEU A 146 29.05 23.86 -2.71
C LEU A 146 30.33 24.69 -2.62
N LEU A 147 30.25 25.92 -2.11
CA LEU A 147 31.41 26.82 -1.99
C LEU A 147 32.45 26.26 -1.01
N THR A 148 31.95 25.70 0.11
CA THR A 148 32.78 25.05 1.13
C THR A 148 33.60 23.93 0.50
N THR A 149 32.93 23.01 -0.18
CA THR A 149 33.59 21.81 -0.72
C THR A 149 34.41 22.10 -1.97
N LEU A 150 34.10 23.15 -2.72
CA LEU A 150 34.98 23.65 -3.79
C LEU A 150 36.30 24.19 -3.22
N ALA A 151 36.24 25.00 -2.16
CA ALA A 151 37.43 25.56 -1.53
C ALA A 151 38.32 24.46 -0.93
N THR A 152 37.72 23.50 -0.21
CA THR A 152 38.48 22.37 0.36
C THR A 152 38.97 21.40 -0.71
N MET A 153 38.25 21.22 -1.82
CA MET A 153 38.72 20.46 -2.98
C MET A 153 40.03 21.05 -3.52
N ILE A 154 40.08 22.37 -3.74
CA ILE A 154 41.27 23.07 -4.27
C ILE A 154 42.43 23.01 -3.27
N ALA A 155 42.18 23.31 -1.99
CA ALA A 155 43.22 23.32 -0.95
C ALA A 155 43.80 21.91 -0.72
N THR A 156 42.92 20.90 -0.57
CA THR A 156 43.35 19.51 -0.36
C THR A 156 44.07 18.96 -1.59
N ARG A 157 43.62 19.31 -2.80
CA ARG A 157 44.30 18.95 -4.05
C ARG A 157 45.70 19.54 -4.10
N GLY A 158 45.85 20.84 -3.81
CA GLY A 158 47.15 21.51 -3.80
C GLY A 158 48.11 20.87 -2.80
N LEU A 159 47.64 20.59 -1.59
CA LEU A 159 48.43 19.90 -0.56
C LEU A 159 48.83 18.48 -1.01
N PHE A 160 47.91 17.73 -1.59
CA PHE A 160 48.17 16.39 -2.13
C PHE A 160 49.23 16.44 -3.23
N THR A 161 49.11 17.35 -4.20
CA THR A 161 50.08 17.47 -5.31
C THR A 161 51.47 17.80 -4.79
N LEU A 162 51.60 18.76 -3.86
CA LEU A 162 52.89 19.11 -3.26
C LEU A 162 53.51 17.92 -2.50
N ALA A 163 52.71 17.24 -1.66
CA ALA A 163 53.20 16.15 -0.81
C ALA A 163 53.52 14.89 -1.63
N SER A 164 52.66 14.53 -2.59
CA SER A 164 52.84 13.36 -3.45
C SER A 164 54.06 13.53 -4.35
N GLN A 165 54.26 14.68 -4.99
CA GLN A 165 55.44 14.91 -5.84
C GLN A 165 56.75 14.78 -5.07
N ALA A 166 56.80 15.24 -3.82
CA ALA A 166 57.99 15.16 -2.99
C ALA A 166 58.39 13.71 -2.61
N LYS A 167 57.43 12.77 -2.61
CA LYS A 167 57.64 11.38 -2.18
C LYS A 167 57.31 10.33 -3.22
N LEU A 168 56.96 10.75 -4.44
CA LEU A 168 56.51 9.86 -5.52
C LEU A 168 57.54 8.79 -5.87
N VAL A 169 58.80 9.19 -6.06
CA VAL A 169 59.88 8.27 -6.45
C VAL A 169 60.14 7.26 -5.34
N GLU A 170 60.28 7.71 -4.09
CA GLU A 170 60.49 6.83 -2.93
C GLU A 170 59.36 5.81 -2.74
N ILE A 171 58.10 6.25 -2.89
CA ILE A 171 56.93 5.35 -2.80
C ILE A 171 56.95 4.34 -3.96
N SER A 172 57.25 4.78 -5.18
CA SER A 172 57.19 3.93 -6.38
C SER A 172 58.34 2.94 -6.49
N THR A 173 59.49 3.22 -5.85
CA THR A 173 60.66 2.33 -5.83
C THR A 173 60.76 1.47 -4.57
N SER A 174 59.84 1.64 -3.61
CA SER A 174 59.79 0.82 -2.40
C SER A 174 59.53 -0.65 -2.72
N ALA A 175 60.39 -1.53 -2.20
CA ALA A 175 60.25 -2.98 -2.31
C ALA A 175 59.56 -3.61 -1.09
N ARG A 176 58.84 -2.83 -0.28
CA ARG A 176 58.14 -3.34 0.90
C ARG A 176 57.00 -4.26 0.49
N ILE A 177 57.00 -5.48 1.04
CA ILE A 177 55.98 -6.50 0.85
C ILE A 177 55.39 -6.83 2.23
N ASP A 178 54.06 -6.95 2.32
CA ASP A 178 53.35 -7.34 3.53
C ASP A 178 52.15 -8.20 3.15
N ALA A 179 52.04 -9.39 3.75
CA ALA A 179 51.03 -10.36 3.37
C ALA A 179 49.59 -9.84 3.56
N VAL A 180 49.34 -8.98 4.54
CA VAL A 180 48.00 -8.43 4.79
C VAL A 180 47.70 -7.31 3.78
N TRP A 181 48.68 -6.45 3.49
CA TRP A 181 48.56 -5.40 2.47
C TRP A 181 48.26 -6.00 1.09
N ASP A 182 49.02 -7.02 0.69
CA ASP A 182 48.87 -7.66 -0.62
C ASP A 182 47.57 -8.47 -0.71
N TRP A 183 47.16 -9.12 0.38
CA TRP A 183 45.88 -9.82 0.44
C TRP A 183 44.70 -8.87 0.22
N ILE A 184 44.77 -7.68 0.82
CA ILE A 184 43.75 -6.65 0.65
C ILE A 184 43.74 -6.10 -0.79
N GLY A 185 44.92 -5.89 -1.39
CA GLY A 185 45.06 -5.24 -2.70
C GLY A 185 44.80 -6.16 -3.91
N PHE A 186 45.26 -7.41 -3.84
CA PHE A 186 45.38 -8.30 -5.01
C PHE A 186 44.66 -9.64 -4.87
N GLU A 187 44.47 -10.14 -3.64
CA GLU A 187 43.92 -11.48 -3.44
C GLU A 187 42.39 -11.53 -3.54
N ARG A 188 41.88 -12.76 -3.61
CA ARG A 188 40.46 -13.06 -3.79
C ARG A 188 39.89 -13.81 -2.60
N PHE A 189 38.66 -13.49 -2.26
CA PHE A 189 37.84 -14.23 -1.31
C PHE A 189 36.57 -14.73 -2.01
N LEU A 190 36.31 -16.05 -1.95
CA LEU A 190 35.16 -16.70 -2.60
C LEU A 190 34.99 -16.26 -4.07
N THR A 191 36.08 -16.29 -4.84
CA THR A 191 36.19 -15.89 -6.27
C THR A 191 36.15 -14.40 -6.59
N MET A 192 35.77 -13.53 -5.64
CA MET A 192 35.69 -12.08 -5.83
C MET A 192 36.84 -11.34 -5.11
N PRO A 193 37.28 -10.18 -5.63
CA PRO A 193 38.30 -9.36 -4.96
C PRO A 193 37.85 -8.88 -3.57
N VAL A 194 38.79 -8.73 -2.64
CA VAL A 194 38.50 -8.28 -1.26
C VAL A 194 37.74 -6.93 -1.25
N GLY A 195 38.12 -5.98 -2.12
CA GLY A 195 37.46 -4.68 -2.23
C GLY A 195 35.96 -4.75 -2.55
N PHE A 196 35.50 -5.78 -3.28
CA PHE A 196 34.07 -5.99 -3.53
C PHE A 196 33.31 -6.34 -2.24
N TRP A 197 33.89 -7.20 -1.40
CA TRP A 197 33.27 -7.58 -0.12
C TRP A 197 33.27 -6.43 0.89
N VAL A 198 34.30 -5.60 0.89
CA VAL A 198 34.34 -4.37 1.69
C VAL A 198 33.23 -3.42 1.26
N LEU A 199 33.07 -3.18 -0.04
CA LEU A 199 31.97 -2.39 -0.59
C LEU A 199 30.61 -2.96 -0.17
N LEU A 200 30.39 -4.26 -0.34
CA LEU A 200 29.11 -4.91 0.02
C LEU A 200 28.81 -4.76 1.51
N THR A 201 29.81 -4.95 2.37
CA THR A 201 29.67 -4.80 3.82
C THR A 201 29.30 -3.37 4.19
N VAL A 202 30.01 -2.38 3.64
CA VAL A 202 29.70 -0.96 3.88
C VAL A 202 28.31 -0.59 3.32
N ALA A 203 27.94 -1.10 2.15
CA ALA A 203 26.60 -0.90 1.57
C ALA A 203 25.49 -1.42 2.48
N ILE A 204 25.67 -2.63 3.04
CA ILE A 204 24.72 -3.23 4.00
C ILE A 204 24.64 -2.36 5.27
N CYS A 205 25.78 -1.94 5.83
CA CYS A 205 25.81 -1.07 7.00
C CYS A 205 25.10 0.26 6.74
N VAL A 206 25.36 0.92 5.61
CA VAL A 206 24.69 2.19 5.23
C VAL A 206 23.20 1.97 4.96
N PHE A 207 22.81 0.83 4.39
CA PHE A 207 21.41 0.48 4.18
C PHE A 207 20.66 0.34 5.51
N PHE A 208 21.21 -0.42 6.46
CA PHE A 208 20.62 -0.55 7.80
C PHE A 208 20.68 0.75 8.59
N MET A 209 21.74 1.55 8.42
CA MET A 209 21.82 2.88 9.00
C MET A 209 20.60 3.73 8.59
N PHE A 210 20.28 3.81 7.30
CA PHE A 210 19.12 4.60 6.84
C PHE A 210 17.77 4.04 7.27
N ARG A 211 17.64 2.71 7.42
CA ARG A 211 16.36 2.05 7.70
C ARG A 211 16.05 1.88 9.19
N GLN A 212 17.06 1.63 10.00
CA GLN A 212 16.88 1.16 11.38
C GLN A 212 17.59 2.03 12.42
N SER A 213 18.58 2.86 12.04
CA SER A 213 19.32 3.67 13.01
C SER A 213 18.71 5.05 13.25
N ARG A 214 18.79 5.55 14.48
CA ARG A 214 18.36 6.93 14.85
C ARG A 214 19.07 7.99 14.01
N PHE A 215 20.37 7.81 13.77
CA PHE A 215 21.16 8.73 12.95
C PHE A 215 20.64 8.80 11.52
N GLY A 216 20.33 7.66 10.90
CA GLY A 216 19.75 7.61 9.55
C GLY A 216 18.43 8.37 9.47
N TRP A 217 17.52 8.16 10.42
CA TRP A 217 16.27 8.93 10.50
C TRP A 217 16.52 10.43 10.65
N HIS A 218 17.47 10.85 11.48
CA HIS A 218 17.85 12.26 11.61
C HIS A 218 18.41 12.83 10.30
N VAL A 219 19.28 12.10 9.59
CA VAL A 219 19.83 12.52 8.30
C VAL A 219 18.71 12.73 7.28
N LEU A 220 17.78 11.78 7.16
CA LEU A 220 16.66 11.87 6.22
C LEU A 220 15.70 13.02 6.57
N ALA A 221 15.38 13.19 7.86
CA ALA A 221 14.51 14.28 8.33
C ALA A 221 15.14 15.66 8.09
N VAL A 222 16.43 15.81 8.40
CA VAL A 222 17.19 17.05 8.16
C VAL A 222 17.26 17.38 6.67
N GLY A 223 17.52 16.38 5.82
CA GLY A 223 17.54 16.54 4.38
C GLY A 223 16.17 16.94 3.81
N GLY A 224 15.10 16.28 4.25
CA GLY A 224 13.75 16.54 3.75
C GLY A 224 13.23 17.93 4.14
N ASN A 225 13.37 18.32 5.41
CA ASN A 225 13.00 19.67 5.86
C ASN A 225 13.74 20.06 7.15
N ARG A 226 14.82 20.85 7.01
CA ARG A 226 15.64 21.34 8.13
C ARG A 226 14.82 22.08 9.20
N LYS A 227 13.79 22.84 8.82
CA LYS A 227 12.95 23.59 9.77
C LYS A 227 12.07 22.63 10.58
N ALA A 228 11.39 21.71 9.91
CA ALA A 228 10.55 20.71 10.58
C ALA A 228 11.39 19.80 11.50
N ALA A 229 12.57 19.36 11.05
CA ALA A 229 13.49 18.56 11.86
C ALA A 229 13.93 19.30 13.14
N ARG A 230 14.21 20.61 13.04
CA ARG A 230 14.54 21.44 14.22
C ARG A 230 13.37 21.54 15.19
N HIS A 231 12.14 21.75 14.69
CA HIS A 231 10.95 21.79 15.54
C HIS A 231 10.64 20.42 16.17
N GLY A 232 11.01 19.32 15.51
CA GLY A 232 10.97 17.96 16.06
C GLY A 232 12.11 17.62 17.03
N GLY A 233 12.94 18.59 17.44
CA GLY A 233 14.02 18.39 18.42
C GLY A 233 15.33 17.82 17.88
N ILE A 234 15.48 17.67 16.56
CA ILE A 234 16.70 17.12 15.95
C ILE A 234 17.79 18.22 15.87
N GLN A 235 19.00 17.89 16.33
CA GLN A 235 20.16 18.77 16.23
C GLN A 235 20.69 18.84 14.78
N VAL A 236 20.08 19.71 13.97
CA VAL A 236 20.38 19.88 12.54
C VAL A 236 21.87 20.06 12.26
N LYS A 237 22.53 20.97 12.99
CA LYS A 237 23.94 21.31 12.75
C LYS A 237 24.88 20.12 12.99
N LEU A 238 24.68 19.41 14.10
CA LEU A 238 25.46 18.23 14.45
C LEU A 238 25.21 17.09 13.45
N THR A 239 23.96 16.91 13.01
CA THR A 239 23.61 15.87 12.03
C THR A 239 24.34 16.09 10.70
N ILE A 240 24.45 17.35 10.25
CA ILE A 240 25.22 17.70 9.04
C ILE A 240 26.72 17.41 9.25
N LEU A 241 27.30 17.84 10.38
CA LEU A 241 28.70 17.59 10.70
C LEU A 241 29.04 16.09 10.67
N LEU A 242 28.25 15.27 11.37
CA LEU A 242 28.45 13.82 11.45
C LEU A 242 28.30 13.14 10.08
N ALA A 243 27.39 13.61 9.22
CA ALA A 243 27.23 13.08 7.87
C ALA A 243 28.49 13.31 6.99
N TYR A 244 29.10 14.50 7.07
CA TYR A 244 30.36 14.79 6.35
C TYR A 244 31.55 14.02 6.93
N ILE A 245 31.64 13.85 8.25
CA ILE A 245 32.70 13.04 8.88
C ILE A 245 32.58 11.57 8.44
N LEU A 246 31.38 11.00 8.49
CA LEU A 246 31.14 9.62 8.05
C LEU A 246 31.43 9.44 6.57
N GLY A 247 30.98 10.38 5.72
CA GLY A 247 31.31 10.40 4.29
C GLY A 247 32.82 10.44 4.06
N GLY A 248 33.52 11.38 4.71
CA GLY A 248 34.98 11.49 4.63
C GLY A 248 35.71 10.23 5.10
N THR A 249 35.22 9.58 6.14
CA THR A 249 35.79 8.31 6.66
C THR A 249 35.66 7.19 5.62
N ILE A 250 34.51 7.06 4.95
CA ILE A 250 34.30 6.07 3.89
C ILE A 250 35.18 6.38 2.66
N VAL A 251 35.38 7.67 2.33
CA VAL A 251 36.33 8.09 1.29
C VAL A 251 37.77 7.72 1.69
N GLY A 252 38.12 7.85 2.97
CA GLY A 252 39.40 7.38 3.51
C GLY A 252 39.59 5.89 3.31
N LEU A 253 38.55 5.09 3.59
CA LEU A 253 38.57 3.64 3.35
C LEU A 253 38.77 3.33 1.87
N ALA A 254 38.09 4.05 0.98
CA ALA A 254 38.25 3.91 -0.47
C ALA A 254 39.69 4.25 -0.91
N GLY A 255 40.27 5.32 -0.36
CA GLY A 255 41.67 5.70 -0.63
C GLY A 255 42.67 4.63 -0.15
N PHE A 256 42.43 4.02 1.01
CA PHE A 256 43.22 2.89 1.50
C PHE A 256 43.12 1.66 0.58
N MET A 257 41.92 1.30 0.11
CA MET A 257 41.72 0.20 -0.84
C MET A 257 42.47 0.46 -2.16
N PHE A 258 42.36 1.69 -2.68
CA PHE A 258 43.08 2.10 -3.88
C PHE A 258 44.59 2.02 -3.69
N ALA A 259 45.11 2.50 -2.56
CA ALA A 259 46.53 2.45 -2.22
C ALA A 259 47.06 1.01 -2.18
N ALA A 260 46.34 0.10 -1.52
CA ALA A 260 46.70 -1.32 -1.46
C ALA A 260 46.69 -1.99 -2.83
N ARG A 261 45.71 -1.65 -3.68
CA ARG A 261 45.56 -2.23 -5.01
C ARG A 261 46.56 -1.69 -6.03
N GLN A 262 46.80 -0.38 -6.05
CA GLN A 262 47.65 0.25 -7.07
C GLN A 262 49.12 0.25 -6.67
N ASN A 263 49.40 0.21 -5.37
CA ASN A 263 50.73 0.28 -4.74
C ASN A 263 51.62 1.45 -5.20
N SER A 264 51.05 2.41 -5.91
CA SER A 264 51.66 3.62 -6.42
C SER A 264 50.56 4.68 -6.59
N ILE A 265 50.95 5.94 -6.75
CA ILE A 265 49.99 7.05 -6.85
C ILE A 265 50.50 8.12 -7.80
N GLY A 266 49.66 8.56 -8.74
CA GLY A 266 49.96 9.67 -9.66
C GLY A 266 49.38 11.00 -9.17
N ALA A 267 49.89 12.13 -9.67
CA ALA A 267 49.34 13.46 -9.35
C ALA A 267 47.90 13.67 -9.87
N ASP A 268 47.50 12.87 -10.86
CA ASP A 268 46.17 12.81 -11.47
C ASP A 268 45.16 11.96 -10.70
N THR A 269 45.60 11.24 -9.65
CA THR A 269 44.73 10.36 -8.86
C THR A 269 43.50 11.10 -8.34
N GLY A 270 42.31 10.56 -8.62
CA GLY A 270 41.04 11.12 -8.16
C GLY A 270 40.57 12.39 -8.89
N ILE A 271 41.24 12.85 -9.96
CA ILE A 271 40.73 13.95 -10.79
C ILE A 271 39.46 13.50 -11.51
N GLY A 272 38.40 14.32 -11.43
CA GLY A 272 37.13 14.04 -12.10
C GLY A 272 36.28 12.96 -11.44
N MET A 273 36.75 12.35 -10.34
CA MET A 273 35.99 11.37 -9.58
C MET A 273 34.72 11.99 -9.00
N GLU A 274 34.78 13.25 -8.57
CA GLU A 274 33.61 14.00 -8.12
C GLU A 274 32.51 14.05 -9.19
N PHE A 275 32.84 14.34 -10.46
CA PHE A 275 31.86 14.37 -11.54
C PHE A 275 31.34 12.96 -11.88
N PHE A 276 32.22 11.96 -11.88
CA PHE A 276 31.83 10.56 -12.10
C PHE A 276 30.84 10.07 -11.05
N VAL A 277 31.13 10.32 -9.78
CA VAL A 277 30.33 9.88 -8.63
C VAL A 277 29.01 10.66 -8.57
N LEU A 278 29.03 11.97 -8.84
CA LEU A 278 27.81 12.77 -8.97
C LEU A 278 26.92 12.25 -10.10
N THR A 279 27.50 11.87 -11.24
CA THR A 279 26.79 11.27 -12.37
C THR A 279 26.09 9.97 -11.97
N ALA A 280 26.82 9.05 -11.33
CA ALA A 280 26.26 7.82 -10.79
C ALA A 280 25.10 8.07 -9.83
N LEU A 281 25.24 9.07 -8.95
CA LEU A 281 24.20 9.45 -7.99
C LEU A 281 22.97 10.04 -8.69
N VAL A 282 23.15 10.88 -9.71
CA VAL A 282 22.05 11.44 -10.51
C VAL A 282 21.29 10.34 -11.23
N VAL A 283 21.99 9.37 -11.83
CA VAL A 283 21.34 8.21 -12.46
C VAL A 283 20.59 7.35 -11.44
N GLY A 284 21.16 7.15 -10.24
CA GLY A 284 20.55 6.32 -9.20
C GLY A 284 19.37 6.97 -8.45
N LEU A 285 19.41 8.29 -8.23
CA LEU A 285 18.39 9.02 -7.46
C LEU A 285 17.42 9.84 -8.32
N GLY A 286 17.70 9.99 -9.62
CA GLY A 286 17.02 10.96 -10.47
C GLY A 286 17.42 12.41 -10.16
N GLY A 287 18.64 12.64 -9.66
CA GLY A 287 19.14 13.96 -9.27
C GLY A 287 19.47 14.11 -7.78
N PHE A 288 19.86 15.32 -7.38
CA PHE A 288 20.24 15.62 -5.98
C PHE A 288 19.00 15.86 -5.14
N VAL A 289 18.48 14.80 -4.52
CA VAL A 289 17.28 14.86 -3.67
C VAL A 289 17.69 14.75 -2.20
N PRO A 290 17.66 15.85 -1.45
CA PRO A 290 17.82 15.82 0.00
C PRO A 290 16.76 14.92 0.67
N GLY A 291 17.12 14.26 1.76
CA GLY A 291 16.21 13.42 2.53
C GLY A 291 15.99 12.03 1.94
N ARG A 292 16.78 11.62 0.94
CA ARG A 292 16.64 10.34 0.22
C ARG A 292 17.89 9.46 0.34
N GLY A 293 17.88 8.51 1.28
CA GLY A 293 18.97 7.57 1.53
C GLY A 293 18.84 6.24 0.78
N ALA A 294 18.68 6.27 -0.55
CA ALA A 294 18.40 5.09 -1.34
C ALA A 294 19.70 4.38 -1.81
N VAL A 295 20.20 3.43 -1.01
CA VAL A 295 21.47 2.72 -1.29
C VAL A 295 21.42 1.88 -2.56
N VAL A 296 20.41 1.01 -2.72
CA VAL A 296 20.32 0.09 -3.86
C VAL A 296 20.22 0.84 -5.21
N PRO A 297 19.35 1.85 -5.38
CA PRO A 297 19.27 2.61 -6.63
C PRO A 297 20.57 3.34 -6.98
N VAL A 298 21.30 3.81 -5.96
CA VAL A 298 22.57 4.50 -6.14
C VAL A 298 23.69 3.55 -6.59
N LEU A 299 23.76 2.34 -6.03
CA LEU A 299 24.69 1.32 -6.50
C LEU A 299 24.36 0.85 -7.92
N ILE A 300 23.08 0.75 -8.27
CA ILE A 300 22.62 0.50 -9.65
C ILE A 300 23.08 1.62 -10.58
N GLY A 301 22.90 2.88 -10.18
CA GLY A 301 23.38 4.05 -10.93
C GLY A 301 24.90 4.05 -11.12
N PHE A 302 25.66 3.75 -10.08
CA PHE A 302 27.12 3.57 -10.17
C PHE A 302 27.50 2.44 -11.12
N ALA A 303 26.91 1.25 -10.97
CA ALA A 303 27.17 0.13 -11.86
C ALA A 303 26.87 0.47 -13.33
N THR A 304 25.79 1.21 -13.59
CA THR A 304 25.39 1.65 -14.93
C THR A 304 26.46 2.52 -15.58
N ILE A 305 26.89 3.57 -14.86
CA ILE A 305 27.88 4.53 -15.33
C ILE A 305 29.27 3.88 -15.43
N TYR A 306 29.61 3.01 -14.49
CA TYR A 306 30.88 2.30 -14.44
C TYR A 306 31.04 1.29 -15.58
N ILE A 307 30.04 0.42 -15.80
CA ILE A 307 30.03 -0.54 -16.92
C ILE A 307 30.08 0.20 -18.25
N LEU A 308 29.28 1.26 -18.39
CA LEU A 308 29.26 2.04 -19.63
C LEU A 308 30.63 2.70 -19.92
N ASN A 309 31.25 3.31 -18.90
CA ASN A 309 32.57 3.91 -19.04
C ASN A 309 33.61 2.86 -19.45
N ASN A 310 33.64 1.72 -18.76
CA ASN A 310 34.58 0.64 -19.05
C ASN A 310 34.35 0.03 -20.44
N ALA A 311 33.10 -0.20 -20.84
CA ALA A 311 32.76 -0.74 -22.15
C ALA A 311 33.16 0.20 -23.29
N MET A 312 32.93 1.51 -23.17
CA MET A 312 33.33 2.46 -24.22
C MET A 312 34.86 2.58 -24.34
N ILE A 313 35.59 2.60 -23.22
CA ILE A 313 37.05 2.62 -23.24
C ILE A 313 37.59 1.33 -23.88
N ASN A 314 37.05 0.17 -23.51
CA ASN A 314 37.46 -1.12 -24.08
C ASN A 314 37.12 -1.24 -25.58
N ALA A 315 36.07 -0.56 -26.04
CA ALA A 315 35.74 -0.46 -27.46
C ALA A 315 36.67 0.51 -28.24
N GLY A 316 37.66 1.12 -27.58
CA GLY A 316 38.64 2.01 -28.22
C GLY A 316 38.19 3.46 -28.35
N PHE A 317 37.08 3.86 -27.72
CA PHE A 317 36.69 5.27 -27.71
C PHE A 317 37.66 6.11 -26.89
N ARG A 318 37.98 7.31 -27.39
CA ARG A 318 38.80 8.29 -26.67
C ARG A 318 38.11 8.75 -25.39
N GLY A 319 38.89 8.97 -24.33
CA GLY A 319 38.37 9.42 -23.03
C GLY A 319 37.50 10.69 -23.11
N ASP A 320 37.89 11.66 -23.94
CA ASP A 320 37.13 12.91 -24.15
C ASP A 320 35.72 12.64 -24.70
N PHE A 321 35.60 11.66 -25.62
CA PHE A 321 34.31 11.25 -26.18
C PHE A 321 33.46 10.51 -25.15
N VAL A 322 34.08 9.66 -24.33
CA VAL A 322 33.42 8.96 -23.21
C VAL A 322 32.82 9.98 -22.24
N GLN A 323 33.56 11.03 -21.89
CA GLN A 323 33.06 12.12 -21.02
C GLN A 323 31.90 12.89 -21.66
N LEU A 324 31.98 13.20 -22.96
CA LEU A 324 30.88 13.83 -23.70
C LEU A 324 29.61 12.97 -23.68
N ALA A 325 29.75 11.68 -23.94
CA ALA A 325 28.64 10.73 -23.92
C ALA A 325 28.02 10.60 -22.51
N MET A 326 28.84 10.52 -21.47
CA MET A 326 28.38 10.50 -20.08
C MET A 326 27.60 11.77 -19.73
N GLY A 327 28.10 12.95 -20.13
CA GLY A 327 27.42 14.23 -19.97
C GLY A 327 26.04 14.27 -20.64
N ALA A 328 25.95 13.81 -21.90
CA ALA A 328 24.69 13.75 -22.63
C ALA A 328 23.67 12.80 -21.96
N ILE A 329 24.13 11.66 -21.45
CA ILE A 329 23.29 10.67 -20.75
C ILE A 329 22.71 11.25 -19.45
N ILE A 330 23.51 12.00 -18.68
CA ILE A 330 23.03 12.68 -17.47
C ILE A 330 21.90 13.64 -17.82
N ILE A 331 22.07 14.47 -18.86
CA ILE A 331 21.07 15.45 -19.29
C ILE A 331 19.77 14.73 -19.67
N LEU A 332 19.87 13.64 -20.44
CA LEU A 332 18.71 12.86 -20.86
C LEU A 332 17.98 12.22 -19.66
N ILE A 333 18.71 11.56 -18.76
CA ILE A 333 18.12 10.90 -17.58
C ILE A 333 17.47 11.93 -16.66
N LEU A 334 18.14 13.06 -16.42
CA LEU A 334 17.59 14.15 -15.62
C LEU A 334 16.30 14.71 -16.23
N ALA A 335 16.26 14.91 -17.55
CA ALA A 335 15.06 15.40 -18.24
C ALA A 335 13.89 14.41 -18.13
N ILE A 336 14.15 13.11 -18.32
CA ILE A 336 13.13 12.05 -18.17
C ILE A 336 12.63 11.99 -16.73
N ASP A 337 13.54 12.01 -15.75
CA ASP A 337 13.20 11.87 -14.35
C ASP A 337 12.39 13.07 -13.81
N VAL A 338 12.79 14.30 -14.13
CA VAL A 338 12.02 15.51 -13.76
C VAL A 338 10.61 15.45 -14.36
N LYS A 339 10.49 15.04 -15.63
CA LYS A 339 9.19 14.92 -16.29
C LYS A 339 8.35 13.80 -15.68
N PHE A 340 8.94 12.65 -15.39
CA PHE A 340 8.26 11.51 -14.77
C PHE A 340 7.71 11.89 -13.38
N ARG A 341 8.52 12.52 -12.52
CA ARG A 341 8.08 12.94 -11.18
C ARG A 341 6.95 13.97 -11.24
N LYS A 342 7.07 14.99 -12.11
CA LYS A 342 6.01 16.00 -12.31
C LYS A 342 4.68 15.38 -12.75
N HIS A 343 4.73 14.33 -13.57
CA HIS A 343 3.53 13.69 -14.11
C HIS A 343 3.07 12.48 -13.30
N ARG A 344 3.86 11.92 -12.37
CA ARG A 344 3.50 10.72 -11.59
C ARG A 344 2.19 10.90 -10.82
N HIS A 345 2.02 12.01 -10.11
CA HIS A 345 0.77 12.26 -9.38
C HIS A 345 -0.44 12.39 -10.31
N ARG A 346 -0.26 13.03 -11.47
CA ARG A 346 -1.31 13.11 -12.50
C ARG A 346 -1.61 11.74 -13.12
N LEU A 347 -0.58 10.94 -13.38
CA LEU A 347 -0.69 9.58 -13.90
C LEU A 347 -1.46 8.72 -12.91
N LEU A 348 -1.03 8.68 -11.64
CA LEU A 348 -1.71 7.99 -10.54
C LEU A 348 -3.18 8.39 -10.42
N ALA A 349 -3.47 9.69 -10.31
CA ALA A 349 -4.84 10.19 -10.24
C ALA A 349 -5.66 9.84 -11.50
N SER A 350 -5.01 9.77 -12.66
CA SER A 350 -5.66 9.40 -13.91
C SER A 350 -5.96 7.90 -14.02
N THR A 351 -5.14 7.04 -13.42
CA THR A 351 -5.28 5.59 -13.50
C THR A 351 -5.98 4.99 -12.28
N TYR A 352 -6.19 5.78 -11.21
CA TYR A 352 -6.81 5.31 -9.97
C TYR A 352 -8.24 4.79 -10.17
N LEU A 353 -9.10 5.48 -10.94
CA LEU A 353 -10.43 4.97 -11.30
C LEU A 353 -10.41 4.38 -12.72
N ASP A 354 -10.72 3.08 -12.85
CA ASP A 354 -10.80 2.39 -14.13
C ASP A 354 -12.18 1.77 -14.40
N PRO A 355 -13.19 2.60 -14.76
CA PRO A 355 -14.54 2.12 -14.96
C PRO A 355 -14.61 1.03 -16.03
N ALA A 356 -15.27 -0.08 -15.73
CA ALA A 356 -15.57 -1.15 -16.68
C ALA A 356 -17.00 -0.97 -17.22
N ARG A 357 -17.23 -1.30 -18.49
CA ARG A 357 -18.60 -1.31 -19.03
C ARG A 357 -19.41 -2.34 -18.25
N PHE A 358 -20.48 -1.88 -17.61
CA PHE A 358 -21.35 -2.70 -16.79
C PHE A 358 -22.78 -2.52 -17.27
N SER A 359 -23.51 -3.62 -17.44
CA SER A 359 -24.90 -3.60 -17.88
C SER A 359 -25.74 -4.32 -16.85
N LEU A 360 -26.75 -3.62 -16.36
CA LEU A 360 -27.77 -4.15 -15.48
C LEU A 360 -28.89 -4.80 -16.28
N ASP A 361 -29.49 -5.82 -15.70
CA ASP A 361 -30.75 -6.37 -16.19
C ASP A 361 -31.87 -5.34 -15.98
N PRO A 362 -32.87 -5.29 -16.88
CA PRO A 362 -34.05 -4.47 -16.69
C PRO A 362 -34.74 -4.79 -15.37
N VAL A 363 -35.41 -3.80 -14.78
CA VAL A 363 -36.26 -4.03 -13.60
C VAL A 363 -37.41 -4.98 -13.98
N ARG A 364 -37.69 -6.00 -13.17
CA ARG A 364 -38.69 -7.05 -13.44
C ARG A 364 -39.33 -7.58 -12.14
N GLY A 365 -40.56 -8.07 -12.23
CA GLY A 365 -41.21 -8.79 -11.13
C GLY A 365 -41.61 -7.87 -9.96
N VAL A 366 -41.80 -6.59 -10.25
CA VAL A 366 -42.15 -5.52 -9.30
C VAL A 366 -43.45 -4.82 -9.70
N GLU A 367 -44.16 -5.34 -10.69
CA GLU A 367 -45.42 -4.77 -11.17
C GLU A 367 -46.45 -4.76 -10.03
N GLY A 368 -46.92 -3.58 -9.64
CA GLY A 368 -47.82 -3.38 -8.49
C GLY A 368 -47.10 -3.26 -7.14
N PHE A 369 -45.76 -3.16 -7.14
CA PHE A 369 -44.94 -3.01 -5.94
C PHE A 369 -44.03 -1.77 -5.98
N MET A 370 -44.10 -0.93 -7.01
CA MET A 370 -43.26 0.27 -7.09
C MET A 370 -43.76 1.39 -6.15
N PRO A 371 -42.89 2.32 -5.71
CA PRO A 371 -43.27 3.39 -4.78
C PRO A 371 -44.40 4.31 -5.28
N ASP A 372 -44.59 4.42 -6.59
CA ASP A 372 -45.66 5.19 -7.22
C ASP A 372 -46.97 4.40 -7.41
N GLU A 373 -46.92 3.07 -7.19
CA GLU A 373 -48.05 2.16 -7.35
C GLU A 373 -48.71 1.77 -6.03
N ILE A 374 -47.98 1.83 -4.91
CA ILE A 374 -48.46 1.44 -3.58
C ILE A 374 -48.38 2.59 -2.56
N GLU A 375 -49.18 2.49 -1.50
CA GLU A 375 -49.12 3.44 -0.39
C GLU A 375 -47.76 3.35 0.34
N ALA A 376 -47.23 4.50 0.75
CA ALA A 376 -46.01 4.61 1.55
C ALA A 376 -46.21 4.09 2.99
N LYS A 377 -46.36 2.76 3.14
CA LYS A 377 -46.64 2.08 4.41
C LYS A 377 -45.67 2.48 5.53
N LEU A 378 -44.37 2.67 5.21
CA LEU A 378 -43.34 2.99 6.19
C LEU A 378 -43.48 4.39 6.79
N ARG A 379 -44.28 5.28 6.19
CA ARG A 379 -44.59 6.58 6.77
C ARG A 379 -45.29 6.47 8.13
N SER A 380 -45.98 5.36 8.37
CA SER A 380 -46.65 5.04 9.63
C SER A 380 -45.76 4.33 10.65
N ALA A 381 -44.49 4.08 10.32
CA ALA A 381 -43.55 3.45 11.25
C ALA A 381 -43.30 4.34 12.48
N GLU A 382 -43.25 3.71 13.64
CA GLU A 382 -42.81 4.35 14.88
C GLU A 382 -41.32 4.69 14.78
N ILE A 383 -40.95 5.89 15.21
CA ILE A 383 -39.56 6.36 15.16
C ILE A 383 -38.92 6.25 16.54
N LEU A 384 -37.92 5.39 16.64
CA LEU A 384 -37.17 5.12 17.87
C LEU A 384 -35.85 5.89 17.88
N ALA A 385 -35.46 6.33 19.08
CA ALA A 385 -34.14 6.91 19.40
C ALA A 385 -33.66 8.07 18.50
N ALA A 386 -34.57 8.83 17.90
CA ALA A 386 -34.24 9.95 17.01
C ALA A 386 -33.29 10.96 17.67
N GLY A 387 -32.18 11.27 16.98
CA GLY A 387 -31.13 12.18 17.43
C GLY A 387 -30.26 11.64 18.58
N LYS A 388 -30.51 10.43 19.08
CA LYS A 388 -29.68 9.76 20.10
C LYS A 388 -28.65 8.80 19.50
N ILE A 389 -28.76 8.50 18.21
CA ILE A 389 -27.90 7.60 17.45
C ILE A 389 -27.42 8.25 16.15
N ASP A 390 -26.28 7.79 15.61
CA ASP A 390 -25.76 8.23 14.31
C ASP A 390 -25.33 7.02 13.48
N GLY A 391 -26.05 6.77 12.39
CA GLY A 391 -25.84 5.72 11.42
C GLY A 391 -26.01 4.30 11.96
N PRO A 392 -27.19 3.92 12.47
CA PRO A 392 -27.52 2.53 12.82
C PRO A 392 -27.64 1.70 11.54
N GLU A 393 -26.51 1.28 10.98
CA GLU A 393 -26.44 0.55 9.72
C GLU A 393 -27.23 -0.76 9.80
N ASP A 394 -26.79 -1.70 10.64
CA ASP A 394 -27.59 -2.88 11.01
C ASP A 394 -28.23 -2.70 12.39
N VAL A 395 -29.37 -3.37 12.55
CA VAL A 395 -30.11 -3.48 13.80
C VAL A 395 -30.34 -4.96 14.09
N ILE A 396 -30.34 -5.36 15.36
CA ILE A 396 -30.63 -6.75 15.75
C ILE A 396 -31.27 -6.82 17.13
N LEU A 397 -32.17 -7.77 17.34
CA LEU A 397 -32.78 -8.03 18.64
C LEU A 397 -32.35 -9.41 19.15
N ASP A 398 -32.09 -9.48 20.44
CA ASP A 398 -31.83 -10.75 21.13
C ASP A 398 -33.13 -11.45 21.58
N ALA A 399 -32.99 -12.58 22.27
CA ALA A 399 -34.12 -13.35 22.77
C ALA A 399 -34.92 -12.61 23.87
N GLU A 400 -34.26 -11.69 24.59
CA GLU A 400 -34.85 -10.88 25.66
C GLU A 400 -35.54 -9.60 25.15
N ASP A 401 -35.69 -9.43 23.83
CA ASP A 401 -36.32 -8.25 23.21
C ASP A 401 -35.49 -6.96 23.41
N ARG A 402 -34.17 -7.08 23.61
CA ARG A 402 -33.26 -5.93 23.65
C ARG A 402 -32.75 -5.67 22.24
N LEU A 403 -32.83 -4.41 21.82
CA LEU A 403 -32.40 -3.96 20.50
C LEU A 403 -30.95 -3.49 20.54
N TYR A 404 -30.18 -3.83 19.52
CA TYR A 404 -28.77 -3.47 19.35
C TYR A 404 -28.55 -2.82 18.00
N CYS A 405 -27.65 -1.83 17.96
CA CYS A 405 -27.20 -1.24 16.70
C CYS A 405 -25.76 -0.71 16.81
N GLY A 406 -25.08 -0.65 15.67
CA GLY A 406 -23.81 0.06 15.54
C GLY A 406 -23.99 1.57 15.43
N THR A 407 -22.93 2.34 15.65
CA THR A 407 -22.87 3.77 15.36
C THR A 407 -21.64 4.11 14.53
N ARG A 408 -21.71 5.24 13.80
CA ARG A 408 -20.62 5.73 12.96
C ARG A 408 -19.29 5.95 13.72
N ASP A 409 -19.36 6.22 15.01
CA ASP A 409 -18.18 6.44 15.86
C ASP A 409 -17.66 5.17 16.56
N GLY A 410 -18.15 4.00 16.17
CA GLY A 410 -17.58 2.72 16.61
C GLY A 410 -18.09 2.21 17.95
N ARG A 411 -19.31 2.59 18.33
CA ARG A 411 -20.00 2.03 19.51
C ARG A 411 -21.06 1.04 19.08
N ILE A 412 -21.29 0.05 19.94
CA ILE A 412 -22.49 -0.79 19.91
C ILE A 412 -23.41 -0.27 21.01
N LEU A 413 -24.62 0.12 20.63
CA LEU A 413 -25.66 0.58 21.54
C LEU A 413 -26.64 -0.54 21.81
N ARG A 414 -27.24 -0.52 23.01
CA ARG A 414 -28.33 -1.40 23.45
C ARG A 414 -29.51 -0.55 23.90
N PHE A 415 -30.71 -0.96 23.53
CA PHE A 415 -31.98 -0.36 23.91
C PHE A 415 -32.83 -1.41 24.61
N ASP A 416 -33.27 -1.10 25.82
CA ASP A 416 -34.06 -2.03 26.62
C ASP A 416 -35.57 -1.87 26.35
N PRO A 417 -36.35 -2.97 26.33
CA PRO A 417 -37.80 -2.94 26.14
C PRO A 417 -38.52 -2.31 27.36
N PRO A 418 -39.80 -1.94 27.23
CA PRO A 418 -40.67 -2.08 26.06
C PRO A 418 -40.62 -0.91 25.07
N ASP A 419 -40.15 0.27 25.53
CA ASP A 419 -40.25 1.52 24.77
C ASP A 419 -38.94 1.91 24.06
N TYR A 420 -37.85 1.16 24.25
CA TYR A 420 -36.53 1.40 23.63
C TYR A 420 -35.99 2.82 23.84
N SER A 421 -36.36 3.46 24.95
CA SER A 421 -36.05 4.87 25.24
C SER A 421 -34.71 5.05 25.97
N GLU A 422 -34.31 4.06 26.76
CA GLU A 422 -33.03 3.98 27.46
C GLU A 422 -31.95 3.46 26.51
N VAL A 423 -30.87 4.25 26.36
CA VAL A 423 -29.76 3.93 25.45
C VAL A 423 -28.51 3.69 26.27
N ALA A 424 -28.05 2.43 26.30
CA ALA A 424 -26.81 2.04 26.94
C ALA A 424 -25.72 1.79 25.89
N VAL A 425 -24.48 2.15 26.22
CA VAL A 425 -23.32 1.75 25.42
C VAL A 425 -22.95 0.33 25.85
N HIS A 426 -23.17 -0.64 24.97
CA HIS A 426 -22.83 -2.04 25.22
C HIS A 426 -21.33 -2.28 25.04
N ALA A 427 -20.73 -1.75 23.96
CA ALA A 427 -19.30 -1.88 23.69
C ALA A 427 -18.73 -0.68 22.91
N ARG A 428 -17.41 -0.49 23.01
CA ARG A 428 -16.65 0.52 22.26
C ARG A 428 -15.60 -0.21 21.43
N ILE A 429 -15.89 -0.44 20.16
CA ILE A 429 -15.06 -1.26 19.27
C ILE A 429 -14.17 -0.43 18.33
N GLY A 430 -14.52 0.83 18.10
CA GLY A 430 -13.87 1.66 17.08
C GLY A 430 -14.33 1.31 15.66
N GLY A 431 -13.74 1.95 14.65
CA GLY A 431 -14.17 1.77 13.25
C GLY A 431 -15.66 2.09 13.05
N ARG A 432 -16.28 1.45 12.05
CA ARG A 432 -17.71 1.57 11.79
C ARG A 432 -18.35 0.16 11.72
N PRO A 433 -19.16 -0.24 12.71
CA PRO A 433 -19.94 -1.47 12.65
C PRO A 433 -20.99 -1.36 11.56
N LEU A 434 -21.06 -2.40 10.73
CA LEU A 434 -22.02 -2.56 9.65
C LEU A 434 -22.93 -3.74 10.05
N GLY A 435 -22.70 -4.95 9.56
CA GLY A 435 -23.52 -6.14 9.87
C GLY A 435 -23.35 -6.68 11.29
N LEU A 436 -24.45 -7.25 11.80
CA LEU A 436 -24.60 -7.82 13.15
C LEU A 436 -25.26 -9.21 13.11
N ALA A 437 -24.75 -10.15 13.91
CA ALA A 437 -25.42 -11.43 14.16
C ALA A 437 -25.16 -11.92 15.57
N PHE A 438 -26.12 -12.62 16.18
CA PHE A 438 -25.89 -13.33 17.45
C PHE A 438 -25.43 -14.77 17.19
N ASP A 439 -24.33 -15.16 17.81
CA ASP A 439 -23.93 -16.56 17.85
C ASP A 439 -24.81 -17.39 18.80
N ARG A 440 -24.59 -18.70 18.82
CA ARG A 440 -25.38 -19.65 19.62
C ARG A 440 -25.25 -19.41 21.12
N GLU A 441 -24.17 -18.77 21.56
CA GLU A 441 -23.94 -18.41 22.96
C GLU A 441 -24.48 -17.02 23.32
N GLY A 442 -25.21 -16.36 22.42
CA GLY A 442 -25.78 -15.03 22.62
C GLY A 442 -24.74 -13.91 22.56
N ARG A 443 -23.55 -14.15 21.99
CA ARG A 443 -22.53 -13.13 21.79
C ARG A 443 -22.75 -12.45 20.45
N LEU A 444 -22.51 -11.14 20.40
CA LEU A 444 -22.72 -10.35 19.20
C LEU A 444 -21.48 -10.42 18.31
N VAL A 445 -21.61 -10.93 17.10
CA VAL A 445 -20.59 -10.89 16.06
C VAL A 445 -20.88 -9.70 15.15
N THR A 446 -19.87 -8.91 14.81
CA THR A 446 -20.01 -7.71 13.99
C THR A 446 -18.92 -7.56 12.95
N CYS A 447 -19.34 -7.16 11.75
CA CYS A 447 -18.46 -6.69 10.68
C CYS A 447 -18.16 -5.21 10.91
N VAL A 448 -16.88 -4.84 10.91
CA VAL A 448 -16.42 -3.47 11.10
C VAL A 448 -15.56 -3.03 9.94
N ALA A 449 -16.02 -1.99 9.23
CA ALA A 449 -15.28 -1.40 8.14
C ALA A 449 -13.90 -0.90 8.62
N GLY A 450 -12.85 -1.30 7.91
CA GLY A 450 -11.46 -1.00 8.22
C GLY A 450 -10.81 -1.88 9.30
N MET A 451 -11.56 -2.77 9.97
CA MET A 451 -11.04 -3.63 11.05
C MET A 451 -11.25 -5.13 10.79
N GLY A 452 -12.35 -5.51 10.12
CA GLY A 452 -12.68 -6.92 9.86
C GLY A 452 -13.80 -7.43 10.76
N LEU A 453 -13.68 -8.66 11.25
CA LEU A 453 -14.70 -9.37 12.02
C LEU A 453 -14.35 -9.34 13.53
N LEU A 454 -15.30 -8.89 14.34
CA LEU A 454 -15.17 -8.82 15.81
C LEU A 454 -16.29 -9.61 16.47
N ARG A 455 -16.05 -10.04 17.71
CA ARG A 455 -17.05 -10.59 18.62
C ARG A 455 -17.11 -9.74 19.88
N VAL A 456 -18.30 -9.50 20.38
CA VAL A 456 -18.60 -8.73 21.58
C VAL A 456 -19.36 -9.65 22.55
N GLY A 457 -18.79 -9.87 23.72
CA GLY A 457 -19.40 -10.65 24.79
C GLY A 457 -20.55 -9.92 25.48
N PRO A 458 -21.40 -10.61 26.28
CA PRO A 458 -22.51 -9.99 27.01
C PRO A 458 -22.07 -8.94 28.03
N ASP A 459 -20.81 -9.02 28.48
CA ASP A 459 -20.13 -8.06 29.36
C ASP A 459 -19.53 -6.85 28.61
N GLY A 460 -19.63 -6.83 27.28
CA GLY A 460 -19.04 -5.82 26.41
C GLY A 460 -17.57 -6.07 26.05
N ALA A 461 -17.00 -7.23 26.41
CA ALA A 461 -15.63 -7.58 26.05
C ALA A 461 -15.49 -7.80 24.54
N VAL A 462 -14.44 -7.24 23.92
CA VAL A 462 -14.24 -7.22 22.47
C VAL A 462 -13.10 -8.16 22.08
N GLU A 463 -13.37 -9.08 21.15
CA GLU A 463 -12.43 -10.05 20.60
C GLU A 463 -12.31 -9.84 19.08
N LEU A 464 -11.09 -9.72 18.56
CA LEU A 464 -10.81 -9.72 17.12
C LEU A 464 -10.79 -11.16 16.60
N LEU A 465 -11.69 -11.48 15.67
CA LEU A 465 -11.77 -12.78 15.02
C LEU A 465 -10.94 -12.82 13.74
N ALA A 466 -11.03 -11.78 12.90
CA ALA A 466 -10.36 -11.74 11.62
C ALA A 466 -10.13 -10.32 11.10
N ASP A 467 -8.90 -9.97 10.75
CA ASP A 467 -8.52 -8.75 10.04
C ASP A 467 -7.83 -9.03 8.68
N GLN A 468 -7.48 -10.30 8.44
CA GLN A 468 -6.78 -10.77 7.25
C GLN A 468 -7.35 -12.09 6.73
N THR A 469 -7.07 -12.35 5.45
CA THR A 469 -7.39 -13.59 4.73
C THR A 469 -6.22 -13.99 3.82
N ASP A 470 -6.40 -15.03 3.02
CA ASP A 470 -5.42 -15.52 2.05
C ASP A 470 -4.95 -14.41 1.10
N ARG A 471 -3.63 -14.33 0.87
CA ARG A 471 -3.03 -13.37 -0.08
C ARG A 471 -3.07 -13.91 -1.50
N GLY A 472 -3.51 -13.08 -2.44
CA GLY A 472 -3.45 -13.38 -3.86
C GLY A 472 -2.01 -13.39 -4.38
N LEU A 473 -1.57 -14.51 -4.96
CA LEU A 473 -0.20 -14.67 -5.50
C LEU A 473 0.13 -13.68 -6.62
N LEU A 474 -0.88 -13.26 -7.39
CA LEU A 474 -0.73 -12.37 -8.54
C LEU A 474 -1.07 -10.90 -8.22
N SER A 475 -1.44 -10.59 -6.96
CA SER A 475 -1.80 -9.24 -6.58
C SER A 475 -0.56 -8.38 -6.34
N VAL A 476 -0.46 -7.26 -7.07
CA VAL A 476 0.60 -6.26 -6.85
C VAL A 476 0.40 -5.54 -5.52
N GLN A 477 -0.86 -5.30 -5.14
CA GLN A 477 -1.25 -4.76 -3.83
C GLN A 477 -1.40 -5.91 -2.83
N ASP A 478 -1.07 -5.69 -1.57
CA ASP A 478 -1.43 -6.69 -0.56
C ASP A 478 -2.95 -6.69 -0.40
N ASP A 479 -3.58 -7.80 -0.72
CA ASP A 479 -5.02 -8.00 -0.72
C ASP A 479 -5.47 -8.95 0.41
N SER A 480 -4.56 -9.33 1.31
CA SER A 480 -4.88 -10.11 2.51
C SER A 480 -5.74 -9.33 3.50
N THR A 481 -5.52 -8.02 3.65
CA THR A 481 -6.27 -7.18 4.59
C THR A 481 -7.74 -7.09 4.20
N ILE A 482 -8.62 -7.28 5.18
CA ILE A 482 -10.06 -7.09 5.06
C ILE A 482 -10.33 -5.60 5.19
N ARG A 483 -10.90 -4.97 4.15
CA ARG A 483 -11.05 -3.50 4.11
C ARG A 483 -12.42 -3.04 4.50
N MET A 484 -13.46 -3.67 3.96
CA MET A 484 -14.83 -3.25 4.14
C MET A 484 -15.66 -4.49 4.45
N ALA A 485 -15.42 -5.06 5.64
CA ALA A 485 -16.29 -6.06 6.20
C ALA A 485 -17.69 -5.45 6.35
N ASP A 486 -18.66 -5.97 5.59
CA ASP A 486 -19.98 -5.34 5.41
C ASP A 486 -21.03 -6.11 6.20
N ASP A 487 -21.58 -7.22 5.68
CA ASP A 487 -22.58 -8.03 6.38
C ASP A 487 -22.07 -9.46 6.69
N LEU A 488 -22.73 -10.14 7.62
CA LEU A 488 -22.39 -11.50 8.03
C LEU A 488 -23.61 -12.35 8.40
N ASP A 489 -23.44 -13.67 8.28
CA ASP A 489 -24.33 -14.63 8.91
C ASP A 489 -23.59 -15.92 9.31
N ILE A 490 -24.18 -16.67 10.24
CA ILE A 490 -23.56 -17.84 10.86
C ILE A 490 -24.24 -19.11 10.34
N ALA A 491 -23.46 -19.96 9.68
CA ALA A 491 -23.95 -21.24 9.17
C ALA A 491 -24.14 -22.29 10.29
N PRO A 492 -24.95 -23.34 10.07
CA PRO A 492 -25.23 -24.35 11.09
C PRO A 492 -24.00 -25.12 11.60
N ASP A 493 -22.91 -25.14 10.82
CA ASP A 493 -21.64 -25.74 11.19
C ASP A 493 -20.75 -24.83 12.07
N GLY A 494 -21.20 -23.61 12.36
CA GLY A 494 -20.48 -22.61 13.14
C GLY A 494 -19.48 -21.78 12.33
N THR A 495 -19.44 -21.94 11.00
CA THR A 495 -18.66 -21.08 10.10
C THR A 495 -19.36 -19.73 9.96
N ILE A 496 -18.62 -18.64 10.16
CA ILE A 496 -19.13 -17.27 9.97
C ILE A 496 -18.81 -16.85 8.55
N TYR A 497 -19.84 -16.69 7.73
CA TYR A 497 -19.71 -16.17 6.37
C TYR A 497 -19.97 -14.67 6.38
N PHE A 498 -19.07 -13.92 5.80
CA PHE A 498 -19.17 -12.46 5.79
C PHE A 498 -18.56 -11.87 4.53
N THR A 499 -19.02 -10.69 4.16
CA THR A 499 -18.60 -10.03 2.92
C THR A 499 -17.51 -9.01 3.18
N ASP A 500 -16.57 -8.92 2.24
CA ASP A 500 -15.67 -7.77 2.11
C ASP A 500 -16.07 -7.06 0.82
N ALA A 501 -16.90 -6.02 0.97
CA ALA A 501 -17.65 -5.43 -0.13
C ALA A 501 -16.74 -4.82 -1.21
N THR A 502 -15.56 -4.32 -0.84
CA THR A 502 -14.51 -3.96 -1.80
C THR A 502 -13.10 -4.07 -1.22
N LYS A 503 -12.19 -4.70 -1.97
CA LYS A 503 -10.76 -4.75 -1.64
C LYS A 503 -9.99 -3.46 -1.94
N ARG A 504 -10.66 -2.43 -2.47
CA ARG A 504 -9.99 -1.30 -3.13
C ARG A 504 -10.23 0.05 -2.47
N TYR A 505 -11.41 0.24 -1.91
CA TYR A 505 -11.86 1.49 -1.33
C TYR A 505 -12.23 1.28 0.14
N ASP A 506 -12.13 2.34 0.92
CA ASP A 506 -12.54 2.34 2.32
C ASP A 506 -13.96 2.93 2.45
N MET A 507 -14.53 2.90 3.65
CA MET A 507 -15.92 3.30 3.94
C MET A 507 -16.25 4.77 3.60
N GLU A 508 -15.25 5.63 3.43
CA GLU A 508 -15.47 7.02 3.00
C GLU A 508 -15.52 7.15 1.47
N ASN A 509 -14.98 6.17 0.74
CA ASN A 509 -14.76 6.21 -0.71
C ASN A 509 -15.49 5.09 -1.46
N TRP A 510 -16.40 4.35 -0.79
CA TRP A 510 -17.20 3.26 -1.37
C TRP A 510 -17.91 3.62 -2.68
N GLY A 511 -18.37 4.88 -2.84
CA GLY A 511 -19.03 5.34 -4.07
C GLY A 511 -18.14 5.28 -5.31
N LEU A 512 -16.81 5.25 -5.16
CA LEU A 512 -15.88 5.00 -6.27
C LEU A 512 -15.99 3.58 -6.81
N ASP A 513 -16.36 2.60 -5.97
CA ASP A 513 -16.55 1.22 -6.40
C ASP A 513 -17.74 1.10 -7.37
N LEU A 514 -18.87 1.77 -7.07
CA LEU A 514 -20.00 1.89 -8.00
C LEU A 514 -19.54 2.52 -9.33
N LEU A 515 -18.78 3.61 -9.26
CA LEU A 515 -18.28 4.26 -10.47
C LEU A 515 -17.29 3.40 -11.25
N GLU A 516 -16.60 2.47 -10.59
CA GLU A 516 -15.75 1.50 -11.25
C GLU A 516 -16.60 0.41 -11.92
N GLY A 517 -17.64 -0.09 -11.24
CA GLY A 517 -18.53 -1.13 -11.76
C GLY A 517 -17.80 -2.42 -12.07
N ARG A 518 -16.83 -2.79 -11.22
CA ARG A 518 -16.02 -3.99 -11.34
C ARG A 518 -16.28 -4.92 -10.16
N PRO A 519 -16.06 -6.23 -10.33
CA PRO A 519 -16.18 -7.19 -9.25
C PRO A 519 -14.95 -7.12 -8.32
N ASN A 520 -14.95 -6.14 -7.41
CA ASN A 520 -13.85 -5.88 -6.47
C ASN A 520 -14.04 -6.53 -5.10
N GLY A 521 -15.24 -7.01 -4.78
CA GLY A 521 -15.57 -7.59 -3.49
C GLY A 521 -15.42 -9.10 -3.45
N ARG A 522 -15.55 -9.66 -2.25
CA ARG A 522 -15.40 -11.10 -1.98
C ARG A 522 -16.27 -11.57 -0.82
N LEU A 523 -16.57 -12.85 -0.82
CA LEU A 523 -17.16 -13.57 0.30
C LEU A 523 -16.04 -14.32 1.05
N LEU A 524 -16.03 -14.15 2.36
CA LEU A 524 -15.08 -14.74 3.30
C LEU A 524 -15.79 -15.77 4.19
N GLY A 525 -15.01 -16.72 4.70
CA GLY A 525 -15.48 -17.70 5.67
C GLY A 525 -14.47 -17.81 6.80
N PHE A 526 -14.92 -17.57 8.03
CA PHE A 526 -14.14 -17.73 9.26
C PHE A 526 -14.56 -19.02 9.96
N ASP A 527 -13.63 -19.96 10.11
CA ASP A 527 -13.84 -21.19 10.88
C ASP A 527 -13.47 -20.91 12.34
N SER A 528 -14.49 -20.84 13.19
CA SER A 528 -14.37 -20.57 14.63
C SER A 528 -13.56 -21.63 15.39
N ARG A 529 -13.43 -22.85 14.86
CA ARG A 529 -12.66 -23.93 15.49
C ARG A 529 -11.16 -23.82 15.21
N THR A 530 -10.80 -23.30 14.04
CA THR A 530 -9.39 -23.17 13.63
C THR A 530 -8.85 -21.75 13.77
N GLY A 531 -9.73 -20.76 13.95
CA GLY A 531 -9.37 -19.33 13.98
C GLY A 531 -8.86 -18.82 12.64
N ARG A 532 -9.19 -19.50 11.53
CA ARG A 532 -8.71 -19.15 10.19
C ARG A 532 -9.82 -18.56 9.32
N THR A 533 -9.47 -17.49 8.63
CA THR A 533 -10.28 -16.86 7.60
C THR A 533 -9.75 -17.22 6.23
N ARG A 534 -10.64 -17.63 5.32
CA ARG A 534 -10.31 -17.89 3.92
C ARG A 534 -11.20 -17.11 2.98
N THR A 535 -10.67 -16.81 1.79
CA THR A 535 -11.51 -16.25 0.72
C THR A 535 -12.29 -17.38 0.06
N VAL A 536 -13.60 -17.39 0.27
CA VAL A 536 -14.51 -18.43 -0.24
C VAL A 536 -14.87 -18.15 -1.69
N ARG A 537 -15.18 -16.89 -2.00
CA ARG A 537 -15.43 -16.44 -3.37
C ARG A 537 -14.88 -15.06 -3.60
N ASP A 538 -13.97 -14.93 -4.56
CA ASP A 538 -13.51 -13.62 -5.03
C ASP A 538 -14.32 -13.14 -6.24
N HIS A 539 -14.14 -11.87 -6.60
CA HIS A 539 -14.74 -11.24 -7.78
C HIS A 539 -16.26 -11.19 -7.75
N LEU A 540 -16.82 -10.78 -6.61
CA LEU A 540 -18.22 -10.40 -6.47
C LEU A 540 -18.39 -8.90 -6.72
N VAL A 541 -19.57 -8.51 -7.22
CA VAL A 541 -19.92 -7.11 -7.49
C VAL A 541 -20.55 -6.53 -6.23
N PHE A 542 -19.72 -5.86 -5.42
CA PHE A 542 -20.09 -5.24 -4.14
C PHE A 542 -21.05 -6.10 -3.33
N PRO A 543 -20.55 -7.26 -2.83
CA PRO A 543 -21.37 -8.15 -2.03
C PRO A 543 -21.65 -7.46 -0.69
N ASN A 544 -22.92 -7.29 -0.34
CA ASN A 544 -23.30 -6.69 0.93
C ASN A 544 -24.00 -7.73 1.81
N GLY A 545 -25.33 -7.68 1.87
CA GLY A 545 -26.16 -8.56 2.71
C GLY A 545 -25.87 -10.06 2.58
N VAL A 546 -25.88 -10.76 3.72
CA VAL A 546 -25.61 -12.19 3.84
C VAL A 546 -26.70 -12.86 4.68
N CYS A 547 -27.27 -13.96 4.19
CA CYS A 547 -28.32 -14.68 4.92
C CYS A 547 -28.30 -16.17 4.66
N VAL A 548 -28.15 -16.98 5.70
CA VAL A 548 -28.33 -18.43 5.65
C VAL A 548 -29.81 -18.74 5.57
N THR A 549 -30.19 -19.62 4.65
CA THR A 549 -31.59 -20.01 4.43
C THR A 549 -32.19 -20.73 5.64
N HIS A 550 -33.52 -20.71 5.78
CA HIS A 550 -34.23 -21.37 6.89
C HIS A 550 -33.89 -22.85 7.06
N ASP A 551 -33.55 -23.56 5.98
CA ASP A 551 -33.15 -24.98 6.01
C ASP A 551 -31.65 -25.21 6.26
N GLY A 552 -30.87 -24.14 6.39
CA GLY A 552 -29.43 -24.20 6.65
C GLY A 552 -28.58 -24.75 5.50
N LYS A 553 -29.13 -24.85 4.28
CA LYS A 553 -28.43 -25.46 3.13
C LYS A 553 -27.78 -24.47 2.18
N TYR A 554 -28.30 -23.25 2.12
CA TYR A 554 -27.85 -22.25 1.17
C TYR A 554 -27.50 -20.94 1.86
N LEU A 555 -26.67 -20.15 1.20
CA LEU A 555 -26.30 -18.80 1.60
C LEU A 555 -26.74 -17.82 0.52
N LEU A 556 -27.57 -16.85 0.90
CA LEU A 556 -27.98 -15.73 0.07
C LEU A 556 -26.96 -14.60 0.23
N VAL A 557 -26.58 -13.96 -0.87
CA VAL A 557 -25.69 -12.79 -0.87
C VAL A 557 -26.24 -11.71 -1.80
N ALA A 558 -26.44 -10.51 -1.28
CA ALA A 558 -26.82 -9.36 -2.09
C ALA A 558 -25.64 -8.88 -2.94
N SER A 559 -25.87 -8.70 -4.24
CA SER A 559 -24.92 -8.04 -5.13
C SER A 559 -25.44 -6.64 -5.44
N THR A 560 -25.03 -5.67 -4.64
CA THR A 560 -25.61 -4.33 -4.57
C THR A 560 -25.56 -3.63 -5.92
N TRP A 561 -24.38 -3.48 -6.54
CA TRP A 561 -24.28 -2.82 -7.85
C TRP A 561 -24.82 -3.64 -9.00
N ALA A 562 -25.04 -4.96 -8.85
CA ALA A 562 -25.67 -5.79 -9.86
C ALA A 562 -27.20 -5.84 -9.74
N CYS A 563 -27.75 -5.29 -8.65
CA CYS A 563 -29.19 -5.30 -8.36
C CYS A 563 -29.77 -6.72 -8.41
N SER A 564 -29.06 -7.67 -7.78
CA SER A 564 -29.39 -9.09 -7.80
C SER A 564 -29.10 -9.76 -6.45
N ILE A 565 -29.73 -10.91 -6.22
CA ILE A 565 -29.46 -11.79 -5.09
C ILE A 565 -28.82 -13.08 -5.63
N LEU A 566 -27.64 -13.40 -5.11
CA LEU A 566 -26.92 -14.63 -5.40
C LEU A 566 -27.26 -15.69 -4.35
N ILE A 567 -27.23 -16.95 -4.76
CA ILE A 567 -27.39 -18.10 -3.87
C ILE A 567 -26.22 -19.05 -4.04
N PHE A 568 -25.64 -19.47 -2.91
CA PHE A 568 -24.54 -20.42 -2.81
C PHE A 568 -25.01 -21.69 -2.10
N ASP A 569 -24.46 -22.83 -2.50
CA ASP A 569 -24.65 -24.10 -1.80
C ASP A 569 -23.59 -24.22 -0.69
N LEU A 570 -24.02 -24.30 0.57
CA LEU A 570 -23.11 -24.42 1.71
C LEU A 570 -22.32 -25.74 1.67
N ALA A 571 -22.88 -26.80 1.05
CA ALA A 571 -22.20 -28.07 0.90
C ALA A 571 -21.05 -28.01 -0.13
N ASP A 572 -21.13 -27.12 -1.12
CA ASP A 572 -20.07 -26.87 -2.09
C ASP A 572 -19.90 -25.37 -2.39
N MET A 573 -19.28 -24.68 -1.43
CA MET A 573 -18.92 -23.27 -1.60
C MET A 573 -17.86 -23.03 -2.69
N SER A 574 -17.27 -24.09 -3.27
CA SER A 574 -16.31 -24.00 -4.39
C SER A 574 -17.00 -23.91 -5.76
N ALA A 575 -18.27 -24.30 -5.86
CA ALA A 575 -19.10 -24.08 -7.04
C ALA A 575 -19.42 -22.60 -7.27
N PRO A 576 -19.55 -22.13 -8.53
CA PRO A 576 -20.05 -20.79 -8.80
C PRO A 576 -21.47 -20.58 -8.23
N PRO A 577 -21.78 -19.39 -7.70
CA PRO A 577 -23.13 -19.10 -7.24
C PRO A 577 -24.12 -19.08 -8.41
N ARG A 578 -25.39 -19.17 -8.05
CA ARG A 578 -26.51 -18.99 -8.98
C ARG A 578 -27.22 -17.67 -8.66
N VAL A 579 -28.00 -17.17 -9.62
CA VAL A 579 -28.77 -15.94 -9.44
C VAL A 579 -30.19 -16.32 -9.05
N LEU A 580 -30.59 -15.97 -7.83
CA LEU A 580 -31.95 -16.20 -7.33
C LEU A 580 -32.90 -15.12 -7.86
N VAL A 581 -32.49 -13.85 -7.74
CA VAL A 581 -33.26 -12.69 -8.20
C VAL A 581 -32.33 -11.77 -8.98
N SER A 582 -32.82 -11.19 -10.08
CA SER A 582 -32.09 -10.24 -10.91
C SER A 582 -33.00 -9.09 -11.32
N GLY A 583 -32.44 -7.89 -11.49
CA GLY A 583 -33.23 -6.76 -11.94
C GLY A 583 -34.09 -6.17 -10.82
N LEU A 584 -33.57 -6.11 -9.60
CA LEU A 584 -34.23 -5.43 -8.49
C LEU A 584 -34.40 -3.92 -8.82
N PRO A 585 -35.42 -3.26 -8.25
CA PRO A 585 -35.72 -1.84 -8.50
C PRO A 585 -34.78 -0.90 -7.74
N GLY A 586 -34.05 -1.41 -6.74
CA GLY A 586 -33.05 -0.70 -5.95
C GLY A 586 -31.76 -1.48 -5.80
N TYR A 587 -30.82 -0.91 -5.04
CA TYR A 587 -29.56 -1.53 -4.69
C TYR A 587 -29.75 -2.39 -3.42
N PRO A 588 -29.72 -3.74 -3.54
CA PRO A 588 -29.95 -4.60 -2.40
C PRO A 588 -28.82 -4.48 -1.37
N ASP A 589 -29.22 -4.52 -0.11
CA ASP A 589 -28.36 -4.43 1.06
C ASP A 589 -28.59 -5.67 1.95
N ASN A 590 -28.66 -5.55 3.28
CA ASN A 590 -28.88 -6.68 4.19
C ASN A 590 -30.09 -7.54 3.79
N ILE A 591 -29.95 -8.86 4.02
CA ILE A 591 -30.99 -9.86 3.76
C ILE A 591 -31.26 -10.58 5.06
N ASN A 592 -32.52 -10.71 5.48
CA ASN A 592 -32.85 -11.39 6.73
C ASN A 592 -34.08 -12.28 6.60
N ARG A 593 -34.17 -13.32 7.43
CA ARG A 593 -35.30 -14.27 7.43
C ARG A 593 -36.60 -13.57 7.85
N ALA A 594 -37.71 -13.98 7.25
CA ALA A 594 -39.06 -13.58 7.66
C ALA A 594 -39.79 -14.74 8.38
N SER A 595 -40.78 -14.42 9.22
CA SER A 595 -41.50 -15.42 10.02
C SER A 595 -42.34 -16.41 9.20
N ASP A 596 -42.74 -16.03 7.99
CA ASP A 596 -43.53 -16.86 7.06
C ASP A 596 -42.69 -17.77 6.16
N GLY A 597 -41.38 -17.84 6.39
CA GLY A 597 -40.44 -18.64 5.59
C GLY A 597 -39.87 -17.89 4.37
N GLY A 598 -40.26 -16.64 4.15
CA GLY A 598 -39.65 -15.74 3.15
C GLY A 598 -38.38 -15.06 3.65
N TYR A 599 -37.91 -14.08 2.87
CA TYR A 599 -36.72 -13.28 3.16
C TYR A 599 -36.98 -11.79 2.89
N TRP A 600 -36.61 -10.94 3.83
CA TRP A 600 -36.60 -9.49 3.68
C TRP A 600 -35.29 -9.02 3.06
N ILE A 601 -35.34 -7.96 2.25
CA ILE A 601 -34.19 -7.37 1.54
C ILE A 601 -34.27 -5.84 1.65
N ALA A 602 -33.21 -5.22 2.15
CA ALA A 602 -33.13 -3.76 2.27
C ALA A 602 -32.70 -3.18 0.94
N LEU A 603 -33.15 -1.97 0.66
CA LEU A 603 -32.72 -1.22 -0.50
C LEU A 603 -32.05 0.08 -0.03
N ALA A 604 -30.71 0.10 -0.09
CA ALA A 604 -29.90 1.27 0.23
C ALA A 604 -30.24 2.48 -0.66
N GLY A 605 -30.90 2.25 -1.78
CA GLY A 605 -31.52 3.29 -2.58
C GLY A 605 -32.13 2.75 -3.86
N MET A 606 -32.89 3.60 -4.53
CA MET A 606 -33.56 3.27 -5.78
C MET A 606 -32.64 3.43 -6.98
N ARG A 607 -32.82 2.54 -7.97
CA ARG A 607 -32.12 2.64 -9.25
C ARG A 607 -32.56 3.91 -9.98
N ASN A 608 -31.61 4.47 -10.71
CA ASN A 608 -31.83 5.65 -11.52
C ASN A 608 -31.53 5.30 -12.99
N PRO A 609 -32.50 5.44 -13.93
CA PRO A 609 -32.27 5.14 -15.35
C PRO A 609 -31.10 5.91 -15.96
N VAL A 610 -30.81 7.13 -15.46
CA VAL A 610 -29.66 7.94 -15.89
C VAL A 610 -28.36 7.27 -15.45
N MET A 611 -28.32 6.74 -14.22
CA MET A 611 -27.15 6.03 -13.70
C MET A 611 -26.95 4.69 -14.42
N ASP A 612 -28.01 3.91 -14.65
CA ASP A 612 -27.96 2.67 -15.44
C ASP A 612 -27.36 2.90 -16.84
N ARG A 613 -27.71 4.03 -17.47
CA ARG A 613 -27.11 4.42 -18.75
C ARG A 613 -25.65 4.84 -18.58
N ALA A 614 -25.30 5.58 -17.54
CA ALA A 614 -23.92 5.97 -17.25
C ALA A 614 -23.00 4.77 -16.98
N MET A 615 -23.52 3.69 -16.38
CA MET A 615 -22.79 2.43 -16.17
C MET A 615 -22.30 1.79 -17.47
N ARG A 616 -23.03 2.00 -18.58
CA ARG A 616 -22.64 1.54 -19.92
C ARG A 616 -21.53 2.39 -20.57
N HIS A 617 -21.19 3.54 -20.00
CA HIS A 617 -20.23 4.50 -20.55
C HIS A 617 -19.05 4.78 -19.60
N PRO A 618 -18.01 3.93 -19.60
CA PRO A 618 -16.80 4.13 -18.78
C PRO A 618 -16.13 5.51 -18.89
N GLY A 619 -16.12 6.09 -20.10
CA GLY A 619 -15.54 7.41 -20.35
C GLY A 619 -16.29 8.54 -19.63
N LEU A 620 -17.62 8.42 -19.51
CA LEU A 620 -18.46 9.38 -18.79
C LEU A 620 -18.13 9.34 -17.29
N ARG A 621 -18.20 8.16 -16.66
CA ARG A 621 -17.90 7.99 -15.22
C ARG A 621 -16.48 8.44 -14.88
N ARG A 622 -15.50 8.14 -15.74
CA ARG A 622 -14.11 8.63 -15.54
C ARG A 622 -14.01 10.15 -15.61
N ARG A 623 -14.74 10.81 -16.51
CA ARG A 623 -14.76 12.28 -16.57
C ARG A 623 -15.49 12.88 -15.38
N MET A 624 -16.59 12.28 -14.96
CA MET A 624 -17.38 12.68 -13.80
C MET A 624 -16.51 12.68 -12.53
N ALA A 625 -15.86 11.55 -12.21
CA ALA A 625 -14.99 11.43 -11.05
C ALA A 625 -13.80 12.42 -11.02
N ARG A 626 -13.38 12.94 -12.19
CA ARG A 626 -12.24 13.87 -12.30
C ARG A 626 -12.63 15.35 -12.29
N ARG A 627 -13.84 15.68 -12.74
CA ARG A 627 -14.24 17.07 -13.03
C ARG A 627 -15.42 17.55 -12.22
N VAL A 628 -16.14 16.64 -11.56
CA VAL A 628 -17.36 16.93 -10.82
C VAL A 628 -17.13 16.56 -9.35
N PRO A 629 -17.48 17.43 -8.40
CA PRO A 629 -17.45 17.09 -6.97
C PRO A 629 -18.31 15.85 -6.68
N PRO A 630 -17.93 14.98 -5.72
CA PRO A 630 -18.68 13.77 -5.40
C PRO A 630 -20.16 13.99 -5.07
N THR A 631 -20.50 15.11 -4.43
CA THR A 631 -21.88 15.51 -4.10
C THR A 631 -22.78 15.71 -5.33
N ASN A 632 -22.19 15.88 -6.51
CA ASN A 632 -22.90 16.15 -7.77
C ASN A 632 -22.74 14.99 -8.77
N TRP A 633 -22.26 13.83 -8.33
CA TRP A 633 -22.19 12.66 -9.19
C TRP A 633 -23.58 12.11 -9.51
N LEU A 634 -23.71 11.48 -10.68
CA LEU A 634 -24.86 10.65 -10.97
C LEU A 634 -24.84 9.48 -9.97
N PHE A 635 -25.93 9.33 -9.22
CA PHE A 635 -26.08 8.31 -8.20
C PHE A 635 -27.51 7.77 -8.16
N GLY A 636 -27.72 6.71 -7.37
CA GLY A 636 -29.05 6.24 -6.98
C GLY A 636 -29.87 7.29 -6.25
N ASN A 637 -31.19 7.14 -6.24
CA ASN A 637 -32.04 7.95 -5.37
C ASN A 637 -32.00 7.34 -3.95
N LEU A 638 -31.30 8.01 -3.04
CA LEU A 638 -31.11 7.56 -1.66
C LEU A 638 -32.20 8.09 -0.70
N ASN A 639 -33.10 8.94 -1.18
CA ASN A 639 -34.09 9.64 -0.33
C ASN A 639 -35.34 8.80 -0.04
N ILE A 640 -35.55 7.69 -0.75
CA ILE A 640 -36.70 6.81 -0.55
C ILE A 640 -36.20 5.55 0.16
N GLY A 641 -36.64 5.33 1.40
CA GLY A 641 -36.42 4.08 2.13
C GLY A 641 -37.28 2.95 1.58
N GLY A 642 -36.71 1.77 1.42
CA GLY A 642 -37.41 0.63 0.84
C GLY A 642 -36.96 -0.73 1.39
N VAL A 643 -37.92 -1.61 1.57
CA VAL A 643 -37.71 -3.02 1.91
C VAL A 643 -38.59 -3.89 1.02
N LEU A 644 -38.02 -4.96 0.48
CA LEU A 644 -38.74 -5.97 -0.31
C LEU A 644 -38.84 -7.28 0.46
N LYS A 645 -39.89 -8.06 0.21
CA LYS A 645 -40.02 -9.44 0.66
C LYS A 645 -39.99 -10.38 -0.53
N ILE A 646 -39.17 -11.42 -0.47
CA ILE A 646 -39.15 -12.49 -1.47
C ILE A 646 -39.52 -13.84 -0.86
N ASP A 647 -40.12 -14.71 -1.68
CA ASP A 647 -40.30 -16.13 -1.36
C ASP A 647 -39.06 -16.96 -1.76
N ALA A 648 -39.05 -18.27 -1.45
CA ALA A 648 -37.92 -19.13 -1.81
C ALA A 648 -37.81 -19.41 -3.34
N ALA A 649 -38.81 -19.01 -4.13
CA ALA A 649 -38.70 -19.02 -5.59
C ALA A 649 -38.07 -17.72 -6.14
N GLY A 650 -37.73 -16.76 -5.27
CA GLY A 650 -37.18 -15.47 -5.65
C GLY A 650 -38.22 -14.48 -6.18
N ARG A 651 -39.52 -14.75 -5.98
CA ARG A 651 -40.60 -13.82 -6.38
C ARG A 651 -40.80 -12.78 -5.30
N ILE A 652 -40.95 -11.52 -5.70
CA ILE A 652 -41.31 -10.42 -4.80
C ILE A 652 -42.78 -10.59 -4.42
N VAL A 653 -43.04 -10.71 -3.12
CA VAL A 653 -44.38 -10.96 -2.56
C VAL A 653 -44.93 -9.79 -1.75
N ASP A 654 -44.06 -8.90 -1.27
CA ASP A 654 -44.45 -7.65 -0.62
C ASP A 654 -43.35 -6.60 -0.81
N ALA A 655 -43.75 -5.32 -0.70
CA ALA A 655 -42.85 -4.18 -0.71
C ALA A 655 -43.35 -3.13 0.27
N LEU A 656 -42.41 -2.57 1.02
CA LEU A 656 -42.63 -1.49 1.99
C LEU A 656 -41.75 -0.30 1.58
N TRP A 657 -42.39 0.82 1.28
CA TRP A 657 -41.69 2.07 0.95
C TRP A 657 -42.05 3.17 1.93
N ASP A 658 -41.12 4.09 2.11
CA ASP A 658 -41.42 5.40 2.69
C ASP A 658 -41.68 6.43 1.58
N ALA A 659 -42.26 7.57 1.95
CA ALA A 659 -42.43 8.70 1.06
C ALA A 659 -41.06 9.37 0.80
N PRO A 660 -40.88 10.08 -0.34
CA PRO A 660 -39.65 10.82 -0.62
C PRO A 660 -39.28 11.91 0.42
N ASP A 661 -40.28 12.41 1.15
CA ASP A 661 -40.17 13.34 2.28
C ASP A 661 -40.43 12.66 3.64
N GLY A 662 -40.47 11.32 3.64
CA GLY A 662 -40.68 10.50 4.81
C GLY A 662 -39.48 10.48 5.77
N PRO A 663 -39.68 10.02 7.00
CA PRO A 663 -38.62 9.99 8.01
C PRO A 663 -37.53 8.97 7.68
N LEU A 664 -37.84 7.84 7.03
CA LEU A 664 -36.91 6.75 6.77
C LEU A 664 -36.41 6.80 5.32
N TYR A 665 -35.11 7.02 5.18
CA TYR A 665 -34.40 7.01 3.89
C TYR A 665 -33.17 6.11 4.00
N MET A 666 -32.61 5.70 2.85
CA MET A 666 -31.43 4.84 2.78
C MET A 666 -31.46 3.69 3.80
N ILE A 667 -32.51 2.86 3.74
CA ILE A 667 -32.66 1.71 4.63
C ILE A 667 -31.65 0.66 4.19
N THR A 668 -30.71 0.31 5.08
CA THR A 668 -29.65 -0.67 4.79
C THR A 668 -29.89 -2.00 5.51
N SER A 669 -30.75 -2.01 6.54
CA SER A 669 -31.09 -3.24 7.28
C SER A 669 -32.55 -3.31 7.72
N MET A 670 -33.00 -4.55 7.96
CA MET A 670 -34.28 -4.82 8.60
C MET A 670 -34.26 -6.10 9.42
N ARG A 671 -34.91 -6.10 10.60
CA ARG A 671 -35.13 -7.33 11.37
C ARG A 671 -36.57 -7.47 11.75
N GLU A 672 -37.17 -8.59 11.37
CA GLU A 672 -38.45 -8.97 11.93
C GLU A 672 -38.21 -9.48 13.36
N HIS A 673 -39.06 -9.09 14.30
CA HIS A 673 -39.04 -9.59 15.67
C HIS A 673 -40.41 -9.34 16.32
N ARG A 674 -41.04 -10.39 16.87
CA ARG A 674 -42.32 -10.33 17.59
C ARG A 674 -43.42 -9.56 16.84
N GLY A 675 -43.57 -9.83 15.54
CA GLY A 675 -44.59 -9.21 14.69
C GLY A 675 -44.32 -7.76 14.27
N ALA A 676 -43.12 -7.23 14.51
CA ALA A 676 -42.70 -5.92 14.02
C ALA A 676 -41.41 -6.02 13.18
N LEU A 677 -41.23 -5.08 12.28
CA LEU A 677 -40.04 -4.91 11.45
C LEU A 677 -39.25 -3.69 11.95
N TYR A 678 -38.02 -3.90 12.39
CA TYR A 678 -37.09 -2.86 12.83
C TYR A 678 -36.18 -2.48 11.66
N LEU A 679 -36.00 -1.19 11.40
CA LEU A 679 -35.40 -0.65 10.19
C LEU A 679 -34.20 0.24 10.54
N GLY A 680 -33.01 -0.15 10.08
CA GLY A 680 -31.77 0.60 10.20
C GLY A 680 -31.37 1.30 8.90
N GLY A 681 -30.48 2.29 9.01
CA GLY A 681 -29.88 2.92 7.85
C GLY A 681 -28.58 3.65 8.18
N VAL A 682 -27.58 3.43 7.35
CA VAL A 682 -26.20 3.94 7.52
C VAL A 682 -26.09 5.47 7.61
N THR A 683 -27.06 6.22 7.08
CA THR A 683 -27.09 7.69 7.15
C THR A 683 -28.17 8.24 8.07
N ASN A 684 -28.95 7.38 8.73
CA ASN A 684 -30.02 7.77 9.62
C ASN A 684 -29.52 8.14 11.02
N ASP A 685 -30.37 8.85 11.76
CA ASP A 685 -30.20 9.24 13.17
C ASP A 685 -31.28 8.62 14.07
N LYS A 686 -31.92 7.56 13.59
CA LYS A 686 -33.13 6.93 14.14
C LYS A 686 -33.30 5.51 13.63
N ILE A 687 -34.13 4.73 14.33
CA ILE A 687 -34.56 3.38 13.94
C ILE A 687 -36.07 3.41 13.69
N GLY A 688 -36.53 2.84 12.58
CA GLY A 688 -37.96 2.68 12.31
C GLY A 688 -38.48 1.37 12.90
N ARG A 689 -39.70 1.37 13.43
CA ARG A 689 -40.41 0.16 13.85
C ARG A 689 -41.79 0.12 13.18
N TYR A 690 -42.01 -0.88 12.35
CA TYR A 690 -43.25 -1.05 11.60
C TYR A 690 -43.98 -2.32 12.03
N ALA A 691 -45.24 -2.21 12.47
CA ALA A 691 -46.04 -3.37 12.86
C ALA A 691 -46.48 -4.16 11.60
N LEU A 692 -46.19 -5.46 11.57
CA LEU A 692 -46.53 -6.34 10.45
C LEU A 692 -47.90 -6.98 10.67
N THR A 693 -48.82 -6.78 9.74
CA THR A 693 -50.14 -7.42 9.77
C THR A 693 -50.02 -8.92 9.47
N GLY A 694 -50.40 -9.77 10.43
CA GLY A 694 -50.43 -11.22 10.26
C GLY A 694 -49.08 -11.94 10.46
N ALA A 695 -48.05 -11.23 10.94
CA ALA A 695 -46.79 -11.84 11.36
C ALA A 695 -46.93 -12.57 12.70
N ASP A 696 -46.09 -13.59 12.94
CA ASP A 696 -46.12 -14.37 14.18
C ASP A 696 -45.55 -13.55 15.36
N PRO A 697 -46.37 -13.20 16.37
CA PRO A 697 -45.90 -12.43 17.52
C PRO A 697 -44.94 -13.21 18.42
N GLY A 698 -44.89 -14.54 18.30
CA GLY A 698 -43.96 -15.40 19.05
C GLY A 698 -42.68 -15.73 18.28
N TRP A 699 -42.46 -15.14 17.10
CA TRP A 699 -41.26 -15.38 16.30
C TRP A 699 -40.15 -14.40 16.65
N THR A 700 -38.96 -14.93 16.88
CA THR A 700 -37.72 -14.14 17.07
C THR A 700 -36.67 -14.59 16.06
N GLY A 701 -35.80 -13.65 15.68
CA GLY A 701 -34.66 -13.97 14.82
C GLY A 701 -33.77 -15.05 15.43
N THR A 702 -33.41 -14.93 16.71
CA THR A 702 -32.59 -15.92 17.43
C THR A 702 -33.20 -17.32 17.40
N ASP A 703 -34.50 -17.47 17.67
CA ASP A 703 -35.18 -18.77 17.64
C ASP A 703 -35.20 -19.39 16.24
N SER A 704 -35.26 -18.56 15.19
CA SER A 704 -35.22 -19.03 13.80
C SER A 704 -33.88 -19.68 13.44
N TYR A 705 -32.78 -19.22 14.04
CA TYR A 705 -31.44 -19.77 13.79
C TYR A 705 -31.10 -20.93 14.73
N TRP A 706 -31.40 -20.79 16.02
CA TRP A 706 -30.90 -21.69 17.06
C TRP A 706 -31.97 -22.61 17.67
N GLY A 707 -33.24 -22.39 17.34
CA GLY A 707 -34.38 -23.01 17.99
C GLY A 707 -34.75 -22.32 19.31
N ARG A 708 -35.97 -22.57 19.81
CA ARG A 708 -36.35 -22.13 21.16
C ARG A 708 -35.59 -22.95 22.18
N GLU A 709 -34.90 -22.30 23.12
CA GLU A 709 -34.50 -22.96 24.36
C GLU A 709 -35.79 -23.36 25.09
N GLY A 710 -35.94 -24.67 25.30
CA GLY A 710 -37.15 -25.28 25.87
C GLY A 710 -37.28 -25.13 27.37
#